data_AF-A0A8I0MA82-F1
#
_entry.id   AF-A0A8I0MA82-F1
#
_cell.length_a   1.000
_cell.length_b   1.000
_cell.length_c   1.000
_cell.angle_alpha   90.00
_cell.angle_beta   90.00
_cell.angle_gamma   90.00
#
_symmetry.space_group_name_H-M   'P 1'
#
loop_
_entity.id
_entity.type
_entity.pdbx_description
1 polymer ?
#
loop_
_entity_poly.entity_id
_entity_poly.type
_entity_poly.pdbx_seq_one_letter_code
_entity_poly.pdbx_strand_id
1 'polypeptide(L)'
;MHPQPLQNPASPWHAGELAIQQSVGVVGRMDMPGRKFLRPFLLDQHREFYPLLHFVVLGSVDAQGDAWATVRAGEPGFLHSPDPSTLHVAAGRDAADPAEPGLADGHAVGLLGMDPMTRRRNRLNGTVRRKTGVDGAGAFDIGVVQSFGNCPRYIQNRSVRFVRPADEPTQVPAVELASLDQRAQALIAQADTFYVASYVDGEDGLRQVDVSHRGGKPGFVRIDADGTLTIPDFSGNLFFMTLGNFLVNPKAGLLFIDSETGEMLQMTGEASVILDSPEIAAFEGAERLWTFKPRRIVRRPDALPLRWSMAADGWSPHLQMTGSWADASQRLAAARLGRQWRPFRVAQAVDESSTIRSLYLEPADGMAAVAPLAGQHLPLRLTLADGSHLQRTYTLSLAPSDGRLRISVKRQGRASSHLHGLKPGDLVEARPPAGSFTADAALRRPAVLLAAGIGITPLLAMLRHIVHEGRRTRSLRPTWLFQAARTRSERAFDTEIAELVKAGNAEVHWVRTLSQPGTAKAGRDYDHEGHIDMALLRATLPWDDYDFYLCGPDAFMQATYDGLRERNVPDERIHAEAFGPSALKRSMAGAAPAVELPAPATQPVRIIFADSAKEARWKPGDGSLLEVAEARGLEPAFGCRGGSCGDCRARVLQGGVTYASPPSFAVPAGEALICCAVPAQGTGEALHLAL
;
A
#
# COMPACT_ATOMS: atom_id res chain seq x y z
N MET A 1 -37.17 -21.95 6.78
CA MET A 1 -37.15 -22.10 5.30
C MET A 1 -35.72 -22.06 4.85
N HIS A 2 -35.20 -23.18 4.36
CA HIS A 2 -33.87 -23.25 3.75
C HIS A 2 -33.86 -22.48 2.43
N PRO A 3 -32.88 -21.60 2.16
CA PRO A 3 -32.75 -21.00 0.85
C PRO A 3 -32.31 -22.08 -0.14
N GLN A 4 -33.09 -22.26 -1.21
CA GLN A 4 -32.71 -23.11 -2.33
C GLN A 4 -31.38 -22.62 -2.95
N PRO A 5 -30.46 -23.53 -3.34
CA PRO A 5 -29.28 -23.17 -4.08
C PRO A 5 -29.67 -22.71 -5.50
N LEU A 6 -29.34 -21.47 -5.84
CA LEU A 6 -29.51 -20.93 -7.20
C LEU A 6 -28.59 -21.68 -8.17
N GLN A 7 -29.19 -22.30 -9.18
CA GLN A 7 -28.56 -23.10 -10.22
C GLN A 7 -27.80 -22.23 -11.22
N ASN A 8 -26.49 -22.07 -11.04
CA ASN A 8 -25.53 -21.90 -12.15
C ASN A 8 -24.12 -22.35 -11.69
N PRO A 9 -23.55 -23.44 -12.22
CA PRO A 9 -22.25 -23.97 -11.80
C PRO A 9 -21.05 -23.14 -12.30
N ALA A 10 -21.22 -22.24 -13.26
CA ALA A 10 -20.15 -21.37 -13.75
C ALA A 10 -19.88 -20.20 -12.78
N SER A 11 -18.61 -19.79 -12.67
CA SER A 11 -18.22 -18.58 -11.92
C SER A 11 -18.84 -17.35 -12.58
N PRO A 12 -19.28 -16.32 -11.82
CA PRO A 12 -19.76 -15.06 -12.40
C PRO A 12 -18.64 -14.20 -12.99
N TRP A 13 -17.38 -14.63 -12.83
CA TRP A 13 -16.17 -13.95 -13.28
C TRP A 13 -15.59 -14.63 -14.51
N HIS A 14 -15.04 -13.85 -15.44
CA HIS A 14 -14.32 -14.41 -16.58
C HIS A 14 -12.84 -14.68 -16.23
N ALA A 15 -12.13 -15.38 -17.12
CA ALA A 15 -10.77 -15.89 -16.87
C ALA A 15 -9.76 -14.81 -16.43
N GLY A 16 -9.85 -13.60 -17.00
CA GLY A 16 -8.95 -12.49 -16.68
C GLY A 16 -9.18 -11.91 -15.27
N GLU A 17 -10.43 -11.77 -14.85
CA GLU A 17 -10.76 -11.36 -13.49
C GLU A 17 -10.29 -12.40 -12.47
N LEU A 18 -10.52 -13.69 -12.75
CA LEU A 18 -10.04 -14.78 -11.89
C LEU A 18 -8.52 -14.79 -11.76
N ALA A 19 -7.78 -14.53 -12.84
CA ALA A 19 -6.32 -14.45 -12.80
C ALA A 19 -5.81 -13.35 -11.86
N ILE A 20 -6.40 -12.15 -11.89
CA ILE A 20 -6.02 -11.06 -10.98
C ILE A 20 -6.50 -11.34 -9.55
N GLN A 21 -7.72 -11.86 -9.38
CA GLN A 21 -8.22 -12.25 -8.06
C GLN A 21 -7.32 -13.33 -7.43
N GLN A 22 -6.73 -14.22 -8.23
CA GLN A 22 -5.79 -15.22 -7.78
C GLN A 22 -4.46 -14.61 -7.38
N SER A 23 -3.93 -13.67 -8.17
CA SER A 23 -2.65 -13.00 -7.85
C SER A 23 -2.71 -12.20 -6.54
N VAL A 24 -3.90 -11.77 -6.11
CA VAL A 24 -4.12 -11.08 -4.82
C VAL A 24 -4.78 -11.96 -3.75
N GLY A 25 -4.99 -13.26 -4.02
CA GLY A 25 -5.48 -14.23 -3.04
C GLY A 25 -6.95 -14.08 -2.61
N VAL A 26 -7.83 -13.57 -3.49
CA VAL A 26 -9.24 -13.26 -3.14
C VAL A 26 -10.30 -14.04 -3.93
N VAL A 27 -9.93 -14.98 -4.81
CA VAL A 27 -10.87 -15.75 -5.66
C VAL A 27 -12.06 -16.30 -4.87
N GLY A 28 -11.80 -17.09 -3.83
CA GLY A 28 -12.87 -17.70 -3.03
C GLY A 28 -13.74 -16.68 -2.29
N ARG A 29 -13.20 -15.51 -1.95
CA ARG A 29 -13.94 -14.43 -1.29
C ARG A 29 -14.84 -13.66 -2.25
N MET A 30 -14.49 -13.61 -3.54
CA MET A 30 -15.21 -12.84 -4.56
C MET A 30 -16.36 -13.60 -5.22
N ASP A 31 -16.41 -14.94 -5.14
CA ASP A 31 -17.49 -15.72 -5.76
C ASP A 31 -18.89 -15.31 -5.23
N MET A 32 -19.09 -15.31 -3.91
CA MET A 32 -20.37 -14.93 -3.29
C MET A 32 -20.79 -13.47 -3.59
N PRO A 33 -19.90 -12.45 -3.41
CA PRO A 33 -20.17 -11.09 -3.87
C PRO A 33 -20.53 -11.01 -5.36
N GLY A 34 -19.78 -11.69 -6.24
CA GLY A 34 -20.06 -11.69 -7.68
C GLY A 34 -21.48 -12.17 -7.97
N ARG A 35 -21.84 -13.35 -7.44
CA ARG A 35 -23.19 -13.93 -7.60
C ARG A 35 -24.30 -13.06 -7.03
N LYS A 36 -24.02 -12.34 -5.93
CA LYS A 36 -25.01 -11.50 -5.26
C LYS A 36 -25.20 -10.15 -5.94
N PHE A 37 -24.12 -9.54 -6.43
CA PHE A 37 -24.13 -8.15 -6.91
C PHE A 37 -24.30 -8.03 -8.42
N LEU A 38 -23.77 -8.97 -9.21
CA LEU A 38 -23.93 -8.97 -10.66
C LEU A 38 -25.30 -9.58 -11.01
N ARG A 39 -26.17 -8.78 -11.64
CA ARG A 39 -27.55 -9.18 -11.92
C ARG A 39 -27.91 -8.97 -13.37
N PRO A 40 -28.72 -9.85 -14.00
CA PRO A 40 -29.19 -9.65 -15.36
C PRO A 40 -30.37 -8.67 -15.48
N PHE A 41 -30.58 -7.81 -14.49
CA PHE A 41 -31.69 -6.86 -14.43
C PHE A 41 -31.34 -5.64 -13.58
N LEU A 42 -32.09 -4.56 -13.78
CA LEU A 42 -32.04 -3.33 -13.01
C LEU A 42 -32.91 -3.43 -11.75
N LEU A 43 -32.31 -3.12 -10.60
CA LEU A 43 -33.05 -2.93 -9.35
C LEU A 43 -33.88 -1.65 -9.43
N ASP A 44 -35.01 -1.59 -8.71
CA ASP A 44 -35.87 -0.40 -8.70
C ASP A 44 -35.10 0.87 -8.31
N GLN A 45 -34.20 0.79 -7.33
CA GLN A 45 -33.33 1.91 -6.97
C GLN A 45 -32.40 2.37 -8.11
N HIS A 46 -32.01 1.48 -9.02
CA HIS A 46 -31.24 1.86 -10.22
C HIS A 46 -32.17 2.50 -11.26
N ARG A 47 -33.39 1.96 -11.43
CA ARG A 47 -34.41 2.47 -12.35
C ARG A 47 -34.87 3.88 -11.98
N GLU A 48 -34.94 4.18 -10.67
CA GLU A 48 -35.22 5.52 -10.14
C GLU A 48 -34.02 6.48 -10.28
N PHE A 49 -32.80 5.95 -10.35
CA PHE A 49 -31.58 6.76 -10.45
C PHE A 49 -31.32 7.29 -11.86
N TYR A 50 -31.47 6.44 -12.88
CA TYR A 50 -31.14 6.81 -14.26
C TYR A 50 -31.85 8.08 -14.76
N PRO A 51 -33.16 8.29 -14.51
CA PRO A 51 -33.85 9.51 -14.91
C PRO A 51 -33.30 10.80 -14.31
N LEU A 52 -32.53 10.73 -13.21
CA LEU A 52 -31.96 11.91 -12.55
C LEU A 52 -30.64 12.39 -13.18
N LEU A 53 -30.08 11.61 -14.11
CA LEU A 53 -28.77 11.89 -14.68
C LEU A 53 -28.84 12.97 -15.76
N HIS A 54 -27.73 13.70 -15.89
CA HIS A 54 -27.52 14.71 -16.94
C HIS A 54 -26.63 14.18 -18.08
N PHE A 55 -25.96 13.05 -17.83
CA PHE A 55 -25.11 12.38 -18.79
C PHE A 55 -24.92 10.90 -18.43
N VAL A 56 -24.43 10.15 -19.39
CA VAL A 56 -24.01 8.76 -19.23
C VAL A 56 -22.72 8.53 -19.99
N VAL A 57 -21.85 7.67 -19.46
CA VAL A 57 -20.63 7.25 -20.16
C VAL A 57 -20.90 5.92 -20.84
N LEU A 58 -20.48 5.78 -22.09
CA LEU A 58 -20.64 4.57 -22.89
C LEU A 58 -19.27 4.02 -23.30
N GLY A 59 -19.14 2.70 -23.27
CA GLY A 59 -18.06 1.94 -23.87
C GLY A 59 -18.61 1.19 -25.07
N SER A 60 -17.93 1.27 -26.20
CA SER A 60 -18.32 0.61 -27.45
C SER A 60 -17.11 0.00 -28.14
N VAL A 61 -17.36 -0.89 -29.09
CA VAL A 61 -16.29 -1.52 -29.88
C VAL A 61 -16.70 -1.45 -31.34
N ASP A 62 -15.84 -0.87 -32.18
CA ASP A 62 -16.10 -0.75 -33.61
C ASP A 62 -15.81 -2.06 -34.37
N ALA A 63 -16.02 -2.03 -35.69
CA ALA A 63 -15.80 -3.19 -36.56
C ALA A 63 -14.32 -3.60 -36.69
N GLN A 64 -13.38 -2.72 -36.35
CA GLN A 64 -11.95 -3.04 -36.29
C GLN A 64 -11.57 -3.66 -34.93
N GLY A 65 -12.54 -3.78 -34.02
CA GLY A 65 -12.35 -4.27 -32.67
C GLY A 65 -11.74 -3.22 -31.76
N ASP A 66 -11.69 -1.95 -32.15
CA ASP A 66 -11.11 -0.88 -31.35
C ASP A 66 -12.14 -0.41 -30.32
N ALA A 67 -11.73 -0.36 -29.06
CA ALA A 67 -12.58 0.06 -27.96
C ALA A 67 -12.58 1.59 -27.85
N TRP A 68 -13.76 2.16 -27.62
CA TRP A 68 -13.96 3.59 -27.47
C TRP A 68 -14.81 3.91 -26.24
N ALA A 69 -14.38 4.89 -25.46
CA ALA A 69 -15.19 5.50 -24.41
C ALA A 69 -15.75 6.83 -24.92
N THR A 70 -17.01 7.13 -24.60
CA THR A 70 -17.70 8.38 -24.96
C THR A 70 -18.71 8.78 -23.90
N VAL A 71 -19.30 9.97 -24.03
CA VAL A 71 -20.39 10.47 -23.20
C VAL A 71 -21.59 10.84 -24.07
N ARG A 72 -22.79 10.57 -23.55
CA ARG A 72 -24.04 11.15 -24.05
C ARG A 72 -24.63 12.03 -22.95
N ALA A 73 -24.94 13.27 -23.30
CA ALA A 73 -25.61 14.23 -22.42
C ALA A 73 -27.10 14.26 -22.76
N GLY A 74 -27.93 14.56 -21.77
CA GLY A 74 -29.38 14.68 -21.92
C GLY A 74 -29.99 15.31 -20.68
N GLU A 75 -31.08 16.06 -20.86
CA GLU A 75 -31.82 16.62 -19.72
C GLU A 75 -32.39 15.48 -18.85
N PRO A 76 -32.53 15.67 -17.52
CA PRO A 76 -33.14 14.67 -16.65
C PRO A 76 -34.45 14.11 -17.22
N GLY A 77 -34.55 12.78 -17.25
CA GLY A 77 -35.61 12.03 -17.95
C GLY A 77 -35.18 11.39 -19.27
N PHE A 78 -34.03 11.79 -19.84
CA PHE A 78 -33.53 11.19 -21.09
C PHE A 78 -33.15 9.71 -20.94
N LEU A 79 -32.93 9.23 -19.72
CA LEU A 79 -32.75 7.82 -19.40
C LEU A 79 -33.96 7.33 -18.60
N HIS A 80 -34.61 6.25 -19.02
CA HIS A 80 -35.67 5.64 -18.22
C HIS A 80 -35.73 4.13 -18.44
N SER A 81 -36.21 3.39 -17.44
CA SER A 81 -36.29 1.93 -17.49
C SER A 81 -37.75 1.47 -17.40
N PRO A 82 -38.41 1.19 -18.55
CA PRO A 82 -39.82 0.78 -18.56
C PRO A 82 -40.04 -0.54 -17.82
N ASP A 83 -39.05 -1.43 -17.88
CA ASP A 83 -39.02 -2.72 -17.20
C ASP A 83 -37.59 -3.04 -16.72
N PRO A 84 -37.38 -4.00 -15.79
CA PRO A 84 -36.06 -4.31 -15.25
C PRO A 84 -35.00 -4.76 -16.26
N SER A 85 -35.38 -5.16 -17.47
CA SER A 85 -34.49 -5.69 -18.51
C SER A 85 -34.14 -4.68 -19.60
N THR A 86 -34.70 -3.46 -19.53
CA THR A 86 -34.53 -2.44 -20.57
C THR A 86 -34.17 -1.09 -19.96
N LEU A 87 -33.15 -0.43 -20.51
CA LEU A 87 -32.89 0.99 -20.30
C LEU A 87 -33.06 1.73 -21.64
N HIS A 88 -34.04 2.62 -21.70
CA HIS A 88 -34.24 3.54 -22.80
C HIS A 88 -33.29 4.75 -22.68
N VAL A 89 -32.68 5.14 -23.81
CA VAL A 89 -31.76 6.26 -23.92
C VAL A 89 -32.26 7.18 -25.04
N ALA A 90 -32.85 8.31 -24.66
CA ALA A 90 -33.28 9.37 -25.56
C ALA A 90 -32.09 10.27 -25.95
N ALA A 91 -31.13 9.69 -26.66
CA ALA A 91 -30.00 10.40 -27.25
C ALA A 91 -29.77 9.96 -28.70
N GLY A 92 -29.67 10.93 -29.60
CA GLY A 92 -29.45 10.71 -31.03
C GLY A 92 -28.06 10.18 -31.37
N ARG A 93 -27.87 9.84 -32.65
CA ARG A 93 -26.55 9.48 -33.18
C ARG A 93 -25.66 10.71 -33.28
N ASP A 94 -24.38 10.54 -32.97
CA ASP A 94 -23.36 11.57 -33.15
C ASP A 94 -22.32 11.10 -34.16
N ALA A 95 -22.48 11.49 -35.42
CA ALA A 95 -21.61 11.03 -36.51
C ALA A 95 -20.14 11.47 -36.37
N ALA A 96 -19.87 12.50 -35.56
CA ALA A 96 -18.51 12.98 -35.29
C ALA A 96 -17.86 12.25 -34.10
N ASP A 97 -18.58 11.37 -33.41
CA ASP A 97 -18.06 10.57 -32.31
C ASP A 97 -17.43 9.26 -32.81
N PRO A 98 -16.13 9.01 -32.55
CA PRO A 98 -15.48 7.76 -32.95
C PRO A 98 -16.08 6.50 -32.31
N ALA A 99 -16.85 6.63 -31.22
CA ALA A 99 -17.57 5.52 -30.59
C ALA A 99 -18.87 5.13 -31.32
N GLU A 100 -19.45 6.03 -32.13
CA GLU A 100 -20.76 5.82 -32.76
C GLU A 100 -20.85 4.56 -33.66
N PRO A 101 -19.82 4.19 -34.46
CA PRO A 101 -19.82 2.95 -35.21
C PRO A 101 -19.96 1.68 -34.34
N GLY A 102 -19.48 1.74 -33.09
CA GLY A 102 -19.60 0.64 -32.13
C GLY A 102 -20.97 0.54 -31.44
N LEU A 103 -21.86 1.51 -31.65
CA LEU A 103 -23.20 1.59 -31.07
C LEU A 103 -24.31 1.25 -32.08
N ALA A 104 -24.03 0.28 -32.97
CA ALA A 104 -25.01 -0.24 -33.92
C ALA A 104 -26.01 -1.20 -33.26
N ASP A 105 -27.11 -1.50 -33.95
CA ASP A 105 -28.10 -2.45 -33.46
C ASP A 105 -27.47 -3.84 -33.25
N GLY A 106 -27.77 -4.49 -32.12
CA GLY A 106 -27.22 -5.79 -31.76
C GLY A 106 -25.79 -5.75 -31.19
N HIS A 107 -25.11 -4.60 -31.18
CA HIS A 107 -23.76 -4.51 -30.63
C HIS A 107 -23.76 -4.47 -29.10
N ALA A 108 -22.74 -5.06 -28.50
CA ALA A 108 -22.50 -4.98 -27.06
C ALA A 108 -22.05 -3.58 -26.64
N VAL A 109 -22.52 -3.12 -25.49
CA VAL A 109 -22.24 -1.78 -24.94
C VAL A 109 -22.01 -1.86 -23.43
N GLY A 110 -21.00 -1.14 -22.97
CA GLY A 110 -20.81 -0.84 -21.55
C GLY A 110 -21.42 0.51 -21.22
N LEU A 111 -22.08 0.65 -20.08
CA LEU A 111 -22.72 1.88 -19.63
C LEU A 111 -22.37 2.17 -18.16
N LEU A 112 -21.94 3.39 -17.89
CA LEU A 112 -21.76 3.91 -16.54
C LEU A 112 -22.65 5.14 -16.34
N GLY A 113 -23.72 4.95 -15.56
CA GLY A 113 -24.55 6.04 -15.05
C GLY A 113 -23.89 6.63 -13.81
N MET A 114 -23.66 7.94 -13.80
CA MET A 114 -22.89 8.59 -12.76
C MET A 114 -23.46 9.97 -12.43
N ASP A 115 -23.64 10.20 -11.12
CA ASP A 115 -23.97 11.51 -10.59
C ASP A 115 -22.81 12.00 -9.71
N PRO A 116 -22.02 12.97 -10.20
CA PRO A 116 -20.90 13.51 -9.43
C PRO A 116 -21.36 14.25 -8.17
N MET A 117 -22.58 14.83 -8.12
CA MET A 117 -23.08 15.55 -6.95
C MET A 117 -23.30 14.63 -5.75
N THR A 118 -23.84 13.43 -5.98
CA THR A 118 -24.05 12.44 -4.92
C THR A 118 -22.92 11.41 -4.83
N ARG A 119 -21.92 11.49 -5.72
CA ARG A 119 -20.86 10.50 -5.93
C ARG A 119 -21.41 9.10 -6.21
N ARG A 120 -22.66 8.99 -6.68
CA ARG A 120 -23.32 7.73 -6.97
C ARG A 120 -22.95 7.27 -8.39
N ARG A 121 -22.66 5.98 -8.55
CA ARG A 121 -22.46 5.37 -9.86
C ARG A 121 -23.05 3.97 -9.94
N ASN A 122 -23.76 3.71 -11.03
CA ASN A 122 -24.33 2.42 -11.36
C ASN A 122 -23.84 2.00 -12.73
N ARG A 123 -23.47 0.73 -12.84
CA ARG A 123 -23.02 0.15 -14.08
C ARG A 123 -24.10 -0.73 -14.70
N LEU A 124 -24.13 -0.73 -16.02
CA LEU A 124 -24.96 -1.59 -16.85
C LEU A 124 -24.13 -2.02 -18.06
N ASN A 125 -24.02 -3.31 -18.30
CA ASN A 125 -23.53 -3.87 -19.56
C ASN A 125 -24.70 -4.50 -20.29
N GLY A 126 -24.76 -4.36 -21.61
CA GLY A 126 -25.91 -4.79 -22.37
C GLY A 126 -25.71 -4.80 -23.87
N THR A 127 -26.83 -4.91 -24.59
CA THR A 127 -26.87 -4.91 -26.05
C THR A 127 -27.74 -3.77 -26.55
N VAL A 128 -27.21 -3.01 -27.50
CA VAL A 128 -27.94 -1.91 -28.15
C VAL A 128 -29.09 -2.47 -28.97
N ARG A 129 -30.26 -1.86 -28.85
CA ARG A 129 -31.47 -2.13 -29.65
C ARG A 129 -31.96 -0.81 -30.25
N ARG A 130 -31.89 -0.68 -31.58
CA ARG A 130 -32.37 0.49 -32.31
C ARG A 130 -33.62 0.11 -33.09
N LYS A 131 -34.67 0.91 -32.96
CA LYS A 131 -35.90 0.74 -33.75
C LYS A 131 -35.70 1.33 -35.15
N THR A 132 -36.15 0.62 -36.18
CA THR A 132 -36.16 1.10 -37.56
C THR A 132 -37.43 1.94 -37.81
N GLY A 133 -37.32 3.26 -38.02
CA GLY A 133 -38.45 4.15 -38.34
C GLY A 133 -38.19 5.64 -38.05
N VAL A 134 -39.06 6.54 -38.55
CA VAL A 134 -38.95 8.01 -38.40
C VAL A 134 -39.04 8.45 -36.93
N ASP A 135 -39.79 7.72 -36.10
CA ASP A 135 -39.90 7.94 -34.66
C ASP A 135 -38.66 7.46 -33.86
N GLY A 136 -37.70 6.79 -34.52
CA GLY A 136 -36.50 6.19 -33.91
C GLY A 136 -35.20 6.97 -34.13
N ALA A 137 -35.25 8.15 -34.78
CA ALA A 137 -34.05 8.89 -35.18
C ALA A 137 -33.23 9.49 -34.01
N GLY A 138 -33.79 9.52 -32.79
CA GLY A 138 -33.20 10.19 -31.63
C GLY A 138 -33.00 9.33 -30.38
N ALA A 139 -33.23 8.01 -30.43
CA ALA A 139 -33.17 7.17 -29.24
C ALA A 139 -32.75 5.73 -29.53
N PHE A 140 -32.35 5.01 -28.48
CA PHE A 140 -32.09 3.57 -28.52
C PHE A 140 -32.35 2.94 -27.17
N ASP A 141 -32.63 1.64 -27.16
CA ASP A 141 -32.76 0.85 -25.94
C ASP A 141 -31.47 0.06 -25.70
N ILE A 142 -31.20 -0.25 -24.43
CA ILE A 142 -30.17 -1.20 -24.04
C ILE A 142 -30.85 -2.36 -23.33
N GLY A 143 -30.74 -3.56 -23.91
CA GLY A 143 -31.12 -4.80 -23.25
C GLY A 143 -30.10 -5.13 -22.16
N VAL A 144 -30.54 -5.19 -20.91
CA VAL A 144 -29.68 -5.40 -19.74
C VAL A 144 -29.15 -6.82 -19.72
N VAL A 145 -27.82 -6.97 -19.75
CA VAL A 145 -27.13 -8.26 -19.57
C VAL A 145 -26.57 -8.36 -18.15
N GLN A 146 -26.04 -7.25 -17.64
CA GLN A 146 -25.47 -7.19 -16.30
C GLN A 146 -25.64 -5.79 -15.70
N SER A 147 -26.06 -5.67 -14.44
CA SER A 147 -26.10 -4.40 -13.71
C SER A 147 -25.73 -4.57 -12.24
N PHE A 148 -25.03 -3.56 -11.71
CA PHE A 148 -24.63 -3.47 -10.31
C PHE A 148 -24.26 -2.03 -9.92
N GLY A 149 -24.31 -1.74 -8.62
CA GLY A 149 -23.83 -0.46 -8.07
C GLY A 149 -22.32 -0.54 -7.78
N ASN A 150 -21.59 0.55 -8.08
CA ASN A 150 -20.14 0.60 -7.87
C ASN A 150 -19.78 1.48 -6.66
N CYS A 151 -18.61 1.21 -6.08
CA CYS A 151 -18.10 1.95 -4.92
C CYS A 151 -17.86 3.44 -5.27
N PRO A 152 -18.26 4.42 -4.44
CA PRO A 152 -18.12 5.85 -4.76
C PRO A 152 -16.69 6.42 -4.58
N ARG A 153 -15.69 5.57 -4.34
CA ARG A 153 -14.30 6.00 -4.11
C ARG A 153 -13.77 6.79 -5.31
N TYR A 154 -12.98 7.82 -5.01
CA TYR A 154 -12.26 8.65 -5.99
C TYR A 154 -13.16 9.46 -6.94
N ILE A 155 -14.46 9.57 -6.68
CA ILE A 155 -15.35 10.46 -7.42
C ILE A 155 -15.35 11.83 -6.77
N GLN A 156 -15.07 12.88 -7.55
CA GLN A 156 -15.12 14.26 -7.07
C GLN A 156 -16.55 14.77 -7.08
N ASN A 157 -16.90 15.55 -6.06
CA ASN A 157 -18.19 16.21 -5.97
C ASN A 157 -18.19 17.46 -6.85
N ARG A 158 -19.01 17.43 -7.90
CA ARG A 158 -19.09 18.47 -8.92
C ARG A 158 -20.54 18.70 -9.29
N SER A 159 -20.94 19.98 -9.42
CA SER A 159 -22.20 20.34 -10.05
C SER A 159 -22.05 20.36 -11.56
N VAL A 160 -23.13 20.04 -12.25
CA VAL A 160 -23.21 19.98 -13.70
C VAL A 160 -24.19 21.05 -14.18
N ARG A 161 -23.85 21.76 -15.24
CA ARG A 161 -24.78 22.69 -15.91
C ARG A 161 -24.69 22.55 -17.43
N PHE A 162 -25.81 22.73 -18.11
CA PHE A 162 -25.83 22.89 -19.55
C PHE A 162 -25.40 24.31 -19.95
N VAL A 163 -24.62 24.42 -21.03
CA VAL A 163 -24.27 25.70 -21.69
C VAL A 163 -25.02 25.90 -23.01
N ARG A 164 -25.64 24.83 -23.52
CA ARG A 164 -26.53 24.79 -24.69
C ARG A 164 -27.47 23.59 -24.54
N PRO A 165 -28.59 23.52 -25.29
CA PRO A 165 -29.47 22.35 -25.34
C PRO A 165 -28.71 21.04 -25.58
N ALA A 166 -29.16 19.95 -24.95
CA ALA A 166 -28.45 18.67 -24.99
C ALA A 166 -28.42 18.03 -26.39
N ASP A 167 -29.43 18.32 -27.21
CA ASP A 167 -29.60 17.84 -28.58
C ASP A 167 -28.94 18.76 -29.63
N GLU A 168 -28.34 19.88 -29.21
CA GLU A 168 -27.62 20.79 -30.09
C GLU A 168 -26.13 20.36 -30.24
N PRO A 169 -25.73 19.78 -31.39
CA PRO A 169 -24.37 19.32 -31.60
C PRO A 169 -23.40 20.50 -31.74
N THR A 170 -22.13 20.26 -31.38
CA THR A 170 -21.07 21.23 -31.65
C THR A 170 -20.89 21.43 -33.16
N GLN A 171 -20.64 22.68 -33.56
CA GLN A 171 -20.25 23.02 -34.93
C GLN A 171 -18.74 22.92 -35.15
N VAL A 172 -17.97 22.67 -34.09
CA VAL A 172 -16.51 22.52 -34.17
C VAL A 172 -16.17 21.09 -34.59
N PRO A 173 -15.47 20.89 -35.72
CA PRO A 173 -15.16 19.55 -36.21
C PRO A 173 -14.21 18.80 -35.26
N ALA A 174 -14.37 17.48 -35.23
CA ALA A 174 -13.40 16.60 -34.58
C ALA A 174 -12.06 16.61 -35.34
N VAL A 175 -10.97 16.44 -34.60
CA VAL A 175 -9.60 16.48 -35.12
C VAL A 175 -8.88 15.19 -34.71
N GLU A 176 -8.40 14.43 -35.69
CA GLU A 176 -7.51 13.28 -35.46
C GLU A 176 -6.08 13.79 -35.26
N LEU A 177 -5.43 13.33 -34.19
CA LEU A 177 -4.07 13.73 -33.82
C LEU A 177 -3.11 12.59 -34.13
N ALA A 178 -1.97 12.91 -34.75
CA ALA A 178 -0.89 11.94 -34.98
C ALA A 178 -0.19 11.51 -33.69
N SER A 179 -0.18 12.38 -32.67
CA SER A 179 0.40 12.14 -31.35
C SER A 179 -0.24 13.07 -30.31
N LEU A 180 0.03 12.85 -29.03
CA LEU A 180 -0.41 13.75 -27.96
C LEU A 180 0.29 15.11 -28.08
N ASP A 181 -0.40 16.12 -28.60
CA ASP A 181 0.08 17.50 -28.63
C ASP A 181 0.08 18.15 -27.23
N GLN A 182 0.59 19.38 -27.13
CA GLN A 182 0.70 20.09 -25.84
C GLN A 182 -0.65 20.27 -25.14
N ARG A 183 -1.73 20.51 -25.89
CA ARG A 183 -3.08 20.72 -25.33
C ARG A 183 -3.66 19.40 -24.79
N ALA A 184 -3.44 18.29 -25.48
CA ALA A 184 -3.84 16.95 -25.03
C ALA A 184 -3.06 16.55 -23.78
N GLN A 185 -1.74 16.80 -23.76
CA GLN A 185 -0.90 16.55 -22.59
C GLN A 185 -1.34 17.37 -21.38
N ALA A 186 -1.65 18.66 -21.57
CA ALA A 186 -2.15 19.53 -20.51
C ALA A 186 -3.49 19.03 -19.94
N LEU A 187 -4.43 18.61 -20.80
CA LEU A 187 -5.70 18.04 -20.36
C LEU A 187 -5.50 16.77 -19.52
N ILE A 188 -4.65 15.84 -19.98
CA ILE A 188 -4.35 14.60 -19.24
C ILE A 188 -3.67 14.92 -17.90
N ALA A 189 -2.71 15.85 -17.88
CA ALA A 189 -1.99 16.23 -16.67
C ALA A 189 -2.89 16.92 -15.63
N GLN A 190 -3.93 17.65 -16.06
CA GLN A 190 -4.87 18.33 -15.16
C GLN A 190 -6.06 17.46 -14.76
N ALA A 191 -6.29 16.36 -15.46
CA ALA A 191 -7.41 15.48 -15.20
C ALA A 191 -7.30 14.83 -13.80
N ASP A 192 -8.35 14.99 -13.01
CA ASP A 192 -8.58 14.18 -11.79
C ASP A 192 -9.44 12.94 -12.07
N THR A 193 -9.98 12.84 -13.29
CA THR A 193 -10.95 11.84 -13.71
C THR A 193 -10.77 11.55 -15.19
N PHE A 194 -10.83 10.26 -15.55
CA PHE A 194 -11.05 9.82 -16.93
C PHE A 194 -11.90 8.54 -16.95
N TYR A 195 -12.32 8.13 -18.14
CA TYR A 195 -13.08 6.91 -18.35
C TYR A 195 -12.36 5.95 -19.28
N VAL A 196 -12.52 4.66 -19.03
CA VAL A 196 -11.87 3.60 -19.78
C VAL A 196 -12.88 2.55 -20.22
N ALA A 197 -12.96 2.32 -21.52
CA ALA A 197 -13.65 1.21 -22.13
C ALA A 197 -12.68 0.04 -22.35
N SER A 198 -13.17 -1.18 -22.14
CA SER A 198 -12.44 -2.43 -22.39
C SER A 198 -13.46 -3.53 -22.70
N TYR A 199 -13.02 -4.65 -23.28
CA TYR A 199 -13.93 -5.75 -23.55
C TYR A 199 -13.20 -7.08 -23.60
N VAL A 200 -13.98 -8.14 -23.46
CA VAL A 200 -13.57 -9.50 -23.79
C VAL A 200 -14.62 -10.13 -24.69
N ASP A 201 -14.19 -11.06 -25.52
CA ASP A 201 -15.11 -11.95 -26.24
C ASP A 201 -15.19 -13.24 -25.41
N GLY A 202 -16.40 -13.59 -24.97
CA GLY A 202 -16.66 -14.78 -24.16
C GLY A 202 -16.40 -16.08 -24.93
N GLU A 203 -16.34 -17.21 -24.22
CA GLU A 203 -16.22 -18.54 -24.84
C GLU A 203 -17.40 -18.88 -25.76
N ASP A 204 -18.56 -18.26 -25.50
CA ASP A 204 -19.77 -18.33 -26.31
C ASP A 204 -19.73 -17.42 -27.55
N GLY A 205 -18.62 -16.70 -27.77
CA GLY A 205 -18.44 -15.72 -28.84
C GLY A 205 -19.17 -14.41 -28.60
N LEU A 206 -19.83 -14.22 -27.45
CA LEU A 206 -20.53 -12.99 -27.13
C LEU A 206 -19.55 -11.96 -26.57
N ARG A 207 -19.54 -10.78 -27.18
CA ARG A 207 -18.73 -9.65 -26.72
C ARG A 207 -19.30 -9.04 -25.44
N GLN A 208 -18.45 -8.84 -24.45
CA GLN A 208 -18.77 -8.20 -23.19
C GLN A 208 -17.99 -6.90 -23.05
N VAL A 209 -18.67 -5.78 -23.27
CA VAL A 209 -18.05 -4.44 -23.20
C VAL A 209 -18.24 -3.84 -21.80
N ASP A 210 -17.20 -3.18 -21.31
CA ASP A 210 -17.12 -2.42 -20.07
C ASP A 210 -16.84 -0.94 -20.39
N VAL A 211 -17.42 -0.03 -19.59
CA VAL A 211 -16.83 1.29 -19.34
C VAL A 211 -16.74 1.58 -17.83
N SER A 212 -15.59 2.07 -17.41
CA SER A 212 -15.28 2.30 -15.99
C SER A 212 -14.67 3.68 -15.75
N HIS A 213 -14.95 4.25 -14.59
CA HIS A 213 -14.37 5.52 -14.12
C HIS A 213 -13.05 5.28 -13.38
N ARG A 214 -12.07 6.15 -13.65
CA ARG A 214 -10.78 6.22 -12.95
C ARG A 214 -10.60 7.62 -12.39
N GLY A 215 -10.27 7.71 -11.10
CA GLY A 215 -10.08 8.98 -10.40
C GLY A 215 -8.78 9.01 -9.61
N GLY A 216 -8.13 10.17 -9.60
CA GLY A 216 -6.84 10.42 -8.96
C GLY A 216 -6.65 11.92 -8.67
N LYS A 217 -5.55 12.29 -8.00
CA LYS A 217 -5.14 13.70 -7.94
C LYS A 217 -4.72 14.16 -9.34
N PRO A 218 -4.95 15.42 -9.75
CA PRO A 218 -4.39 15.95 -11.00
C PRO A 218 -2.91 15.57 -11.14
N GLY A 219 -2.55 15.03 -12.30
CA GLY A 219 -1.21 14.51 -12.59
C GLY A 219 -1.00 13.04 -12.23
N PHE A 220 -2.03 12.30 -11.78
CA PHE A 220 -1.90 10.86 -11.50
C PHE A 220 -1.69 10.00 -12.75
N VAL A 221 -2.04 10.50 -13.94
CA VAL A 221 -1.69 9.87 -15.21
C VAL A 221 -0.35 10.44 -15.67
N ARG A 222 0.70 9.62 -15.65
CA ARG A 222 2.02 10.01 -16.18
C ARG A 222 2.04 9.79 -17.69
N ILE A 223 2.58 10.76 -18.43
CA ILE A 223 2.84 10.63 -19.86
C ILE A 223 4.34 10.36 -20.03
N ASP A 224 4.68 9.20 -20.55
CA ASP A 224 6.05 8.80 -20.82
C ASP A 224 6.54 9.42 -22.15
N ALA A 225 7.85 9.41 -22.38
CA ALA A 225 8.45 10.11 -23.53
C ALA A 225 7.97 9.60 -24.91
N ASP A 226 7.51 8.34 -24.99
CA ASP A 226 6.97 7.75 -26.21
C ASP A 226 5.45 7.94 -26.37
N GLY A 227 4.82 8.71 -25.47
CA GLY A 227 3.37 8.96 -25.44
C GLY A 227 2.56 7.89 -24.71
N THR A 228 3.20 6.86 -24.14
CA THR A 228 2.53 5.89 -23.27
C THR A 228 2.03 6.56 -22.00
N LEU A 229 0.81 6.23 -21.59
CA LEU A 229 0.23 6.68 -20.34
C LEU A 229 0.46 5.62 -19.26
N THR A 230 1.00 5.99 -18.11
CA THR A 230 1.14 5.11 -16.94
C THR A 230 0.18 5.56 -15.83
N ILE A 231 -0.66 4.64 -15.35
CA ILE A 231 -1.74 4.92 -14.40
C ILE A 231 -1.61 4.02 -13.16
N PRO A 232 -1.66 4.59 -11.94
CA PRO A 232 -1.76 3.81 -10.72
C PRO A 232 -3.19 3.25 -10.54
N ASP A 233 -3.30 1.98 -10.20
CA ASP A 233 -4.57 1.35 -9.81
C ASP A 233 -4.68 1.33 -8.27
N PHE A 234 -5.69 2.03 -7.77
CA PHE A 234 -5.96 2.18 -6.34
C PHE A 234 -6.96 1.14 -5.81
N SER A 235 -7.04 1.03 -4.48
CA SER A 235 -7.93 0.08 -3.81
C SER A 235 -9.39 0.19 -4.27
N GLY A 236 -9.93 -0.91 -4.78
CA GLY A 236 -11.28 -1.00 -5.36
C GLY A 236 -12.21 -1.98 -4.64
N ASN A 237 -13.20 -2.48 -5.37
CA ASN A 237 -14.10 -3.55 -4.92
C ASN A 237 -13.57 -4.97 -5.23
N LEU A 238 -12.35 -5.07 -5.81
CA LEU A 238 -11.69 -6.32 -6.18
C LEU A 238 -12.44 -7.14 -7.25
N PHE A 239 -13.34 -6.54 -8.01
CA PHE A 239 -14.01 -7.24 -9.13
C PHE A 239 -13.08 -7.38 -10.33
N PHE A 240 -12.20 -6.40 -10.53
CA PHE A 240 -11.18 -6.36 -11.58
C PHE A 240 -11.69 -6.38 -13.03
N MET A 241 -12.97 -6.09 -13.31
CA MET A 241 -13.56 -6.03 -14.67
C MET A 241 -12.62 -5.43 -15.74
N THR A 242 -12.10 -4.22 -15.53
CA THR A 242 -11.23 -3.56 -16.53
C THR A 242 -9.84 -4.21 -16.64
N LEU A 243 -9.16 -4.47 -15.52
CA LEU A 243 -7.80 -5.00 -15.56
C LEU A 243 -7.80 -6.48 -15.99
N GLY A 244 -8.85 -7.22 -15.60
CA GLY A 244 -9.11 -8.58 -16.04
C GLY A 244 -9.35 -8.62 -17.55
N ASN A 245 -10.10 -7.67 -18.10
CA ASN A 245 -10.20 -7.50 -19.56
C ASN A 245 -8.82 -7.32 -20.18
N PHE A 246 -7.97 -6.42 -19.66
CA PHE A 246 -6.63 -6.19 -20.22
C PHE A 246 -5.73 -7.42 -20.28
N LEU A 247 -5.86 -8.35 -19.32
CA LEU A 247 -5.09 -9.60 -19.33
C LEU A 247 -5.51 -10.56 -20.45
N VAL A 248 -6.75 -10.46 -20.93
CA VAL A 248 -7.29 -11.34 -21.98
C VAL A 248 -7.27 -10.64 -23.33
N ASN A 249 -7.60 -9.35 -23.35
CA ASN A 249 -7.64 -8.50 -24.52
C ASN A 249 -7.05 -7.12 -24.16
N PRO A 250 -5.88 -6.77 -24.71
CA PRO A 250 -5.22 -5.52 -24.37
C PRO A 250 -5.92 -4.28 -24.94
N LYS A 251 -6.91 -4.42 -25.84
CA LYS A 251 -7.55 -3.26 -26.46
C LYS A 251 -8.38 -2.45 -25.47
N ALA A 252 -8.15 -1.14 -25.44
CA ALA A 252 -8.83 -0.21 -24.54
C ALA A 252 -9.16 1.12 -25.22
N GLY A 253 -10.18 1.80 -24.73
CA GLY A 253 -10.56 3.14 -25.14
C GLY A 253 -10.54 4.11 -23.97
N LEU A 254 -9.85 5.24 -24.07
CA LEU A 254 -9.82 6.25 -23.01
C LEU A 254 -10.59 7.51 -23.41
N LEU A 255 -11.24 8.13 -22.43
CA LEU A 255 -11.91 9.42 -22.56
C LEU A 255 -11.48 10.36 -21.43
N PHE A 256 -10.91 11.50 -21.80
CA PHE A 256 -10.68 12.64 -20.93
C PHE A 256 -11.64 13.77 -21.30
N ILE A 257 -12.14 14.48 -20.28
CA ILE A 257 -13.10 15.57 -20.45
C ILE A 257 -12.54 16.82 -19.77
N ASP A 258 -12.51 17.92 -20.51
CA ASP A 258 -12.26 19.23 -19.95
C ASP A 258 -13.55 19.77 -19.32
N SER A 259 -13.54 19.99 -18.00
CA SER A 259 -14.72 20.46 -17.29
C SER A 259 -15.14 21.89 -17.59
N GLU A 260 -14.22 22.72 -18.07
CA GLU A 260 -14.44 24.14 -18.34
C GLU A 260 -14.85 24.42 -19.78
N THR A 261 -14.35 23.60 -20.71
CA THR A 261 -14.60 23.79 -22.15
C THR A 261 -15.51 22.74 -22.77
N GLY A 262 -15.80 21.63 -22.08
CA GLY A 262 -16.55 20.52 -22.66
C GLY A 262 -15.82 19.79 -23.79
N GLU A 263 -14.52 20.06 -23.98
CA GLU A 263 -13.67 19.30 -24.89
C GLU A 263 -13.57 17.83 -24.43
N MET A 264 -13.65 16.93 -25.41
CA MET A 264 -13.36 15.51 -25.21
C MET A 264 -12.09 15.12 -25.94
N LEU A 265 -11.22 14.39 -25.26
CA LEU A 265 -10.09 13.69 -25.86
C LEU A 265 -10.34 12.19 -25.78
N GLN A 266 -10.62 11.58 -26.92
CA GLN A 266 -10.94 10.17 -27.06
C GLN A 266 -9.77 9.44 -27.71
N MET A 267 -9.41 8.29 -27.17
CA MET A 267 -8.29 7.49 -27.67
C MET A 267 -8.67 6.02 -27.72
N THR A 268 -8.14 5.30 -28.69
CA THR A 268 -8.11 3.84 -28.69
C THR A 268 -6.67 3.35 -28.80
N GLY A 269 -6.36 2.22 -28.19
CA GLY A 269 -4.99 1.74 -28.05
C GLY A 269 -4.90 0.42 -27.29
N GLU A 270 -3.68 0.13 -26.82
CA GLU A 270 -3.38 -1.10 -26.07
C GLU A 270 -3.02 -0.78 -24.63
N ALA A 271 -3.53 -1.59 -23.71
CA ALA A 271 -3.24 -1.53 -22.29
C ALA A 271 -2.50 -2.78 -21.81
N SER A 272 -1.66 -2.61 -20.78
CA SER A 272 -0.95 -3.71 -20.13
C SER A 272 -0.91 -3.51 -18.63
N VAL A 273 -1.08 -4.58 -17.86
CA VAL A 273 -1.06 -4.55 -16.39
C VAL A 273 0.37 -4.81 -15.89
N ILE A 274 0.81 -4.02 -14.92
CA ILE A 274 2.10 -4.16 -14.23
C ILE A 274 1.83 -4.53 -12.77
N LEU A 275 2.16 -5.77 -12.42
CA LEU A 275 1.96 -6.33 -11.08
C LEU A 275 3.23 -6.25 -10.21
N ASP A 276 4.40 -6.14 -10.83
CA ASP A 276 5.69 -6.05 -10.14
C ASP A 276 6.50 -4.89 -10.72
N SER A 277 6.72 -3.87 -9.88
CA SER A 277 7.55 -2.71 -10.19
C SER A 277 7.90 -1.98 -8.91
N PRO A 278 9.15 -1.50 -8.75
CA PRO A 278 9.52 -0.67 -7.60
C PRO A 278 8.72 0.64 -7.55
N GLU A 279 8.16 1.09 -8.68
CA GLU A 279 7.26 2.25 -8.73
C GLU A 279 5.95 2.02 -7.97
N ILE A 280 5.46 0.77 -7.87
CA ILE A 280 4.24 0.45 -7.10
C ILE A 280 4.48 0.74 -5.62
N ALA A 281 5.59 0.25 -5.07
CA ALA A 281 5.95 0.51 -3.67
C ALA A 281 6.25 1.99 -3.41
N ALA A 282 6.81 2.69 -4.40
CA ALA A 282 7.12 4.11 -4.28
C ALA A 282 5.88 5.01 -4.39
N PHE A 283 4.85 4.63 -5.15
CA PHE A 283 3.64 5.42 -5.33
C PHE A 283 2.61 5.10 -4.24
N GLU A 284 2.38 6.06 -3.34
CA GLU A 284 1.46 5.85 -2.22
C GLU A 284 0.03 5.56 -2.65
N GLY A 285 -0.54 4.49 -2.10
CA GLY A 285 -1.89 4.02 -2.38
C GLY A 285 -2.03 3.19 -3.67
N ALA A 286 -1.00 3.16 -4.54
CA ALA A 286 -1.00 2.28 -5.71
C ALA A 286 -0.82 0.83 -5.26
N GLU A 287 -1.68 -0.05 -5.76
CA GLU A 287 -1.53 -1.48 -5.51
C GLU A 287 -0.93 -2.19 -6.74
N ARG A 288 -1.12 -1.60 -7.92
CA ARG A 288 -0.64 -2.04 -9.24
C ARG A 288 -0.45 -0.80 -10.12
N LEU A 289 0.26 -0.95 -11.23
CA LEU A 289 0.23 0.02 -12.32
C LEU A 289 -0.37 -0.63 -13.57
N TRP A 290 -0.80 0.19 -14.53
CA TRP A 290 -1.07 -0.27 -15.88
C TRP A 290 -0.72 0.84 -16.86
N THR A 291 -0.38 0.44 -18.07
CA THR A 291 -0.01 1.35 -19.15
C THR A 291 -1.08 1.37 -20.22
N PHE A 292 -1.14 2.45 -20.98
CA PHE A 292 -1.95 2.59 -22.19
C PHE A 292 -1.14 3.28 -23.29
N LYS A 293 -0.94 2.61 -24.41
CA LYS A 293 -0.30 3.18 -25.59
C LYS A 293 -1.36 3.59 -26.62
N PRO A 294 -1.58 4.91 -26.83
CA PRO A 294 -2.57 5.36 -27.81
C PRO A 294 -2.14 4.97 -29.22
N ARG A 295 -3.10 4.51 -30.03
CA ARG A 295 -2.92 4.26 -31.48
C ARG A 295 -3.65 5.28 -32.32
N ARG A 296 -4.88 5.62 -31.94
CA ARG A 296 -5.65 6.70 -32.58
C ARG A 296 -6.14 7.64 -31.51
N ILE A 297 -6.06 8.93 -31.79
CA ILE A 297 -6.35 10.01 -30.86
C ILE A 297 -7.29 10.98 -31.59
N VAL A 298 -8.46 11.22 -31.03
CA VAL A 298 -9.47 12.13 -31.57
C VAL A 298 -9.77 13.19 -30.52
N ARG A 299 -9.47 14.45 -30.84
CA ARG A 299 -9.94 15.60 -30.07
C ARG A 299 -11.28 16.05 -30.64
N ARG A 300 -12.25 16.28 -29.76
CA ARG A 300 -13.54 16.87 -30.10
C ARG A 300 -13.74 18.14 -29.27
N PRO A 301 -13.37 19.32 -29.80
CA PRO A 301 -13.49 20.58 -29.07
C PRO A 301 -14.95 20.92 -28.81
N ASP A 302 -15.26 21.41 -27.60
CA ASP A 302 -16.61 21.80 -27.19
C ASP A 302 -17.69 20.73 -27.47
N ALA A 303 -17.32 19.44 -27.47
CA ALA A 303 -18.22 18.38 -27.87
C ALA A 303 -19.36 18.16 -26.87
N LEU A 304 -19.10 18.39 -25.58
CA LEU A 304 -20.11 18.25 -24.54
C LEU A 304 -20.82 19.58 -24.27
N PRO A 305 -22.17 19.58 -24.23
CA PRO A 305 -22.96 20.76 -23.85
C PRO A 305 -22.94 21.02 -22.34
N LEU A 306 -22.09 20.31 -21.59
CA LEU A 306 -22.01 20.33 -20.14
C LEU A 306 -20.74 21.00 -19.64
N ARG A 307 -20.84 21.68 -18.50
CA ARG A 307 -19.72 22.19 -17.71
C ARG A 307 -19.84 21.71 -16.28
N TRP A 308 -18.69 21.50 -15.65
CA TRP A 308 -18.61 21.05 -14.27
C TRP A 308 -17.92 22.08 -13.39
N SER A 309 -18.46 22.31 -12.20
CA SER A 309 -17.81 23.10 -11.16
C SER A 309 -17.60 22.27 -9.91
N MET A 310 -16.37 22.28 -9.39
CA MET A 310 -16.01 21.58 -8.15
C MET A 310 -16.69 22.26 -6.94
N ALA A 311 -17.25 21.47 -6.03
CA ALA A 311 -17.73 21.98 -4.74
C ALA A 311 -16.55 22.39 -3.84
N ALA A 312 -16.78 23.25 -2.83
CA ALA A 312 -15.72 23.73 -1.93
C ALA A 312 -14.94 22.59 -1.22
N ASP A 313 -15.64 21.54 -0.80
CA ASP A 313 -15.05 20.28 -0.28
C ASP A 313 -15.21 19.13 -1.29
N GLY A 314 -15.01 19.46 -2.57
CA GLY A 314 -15.35 18.60 -3.69
C GLY A 314 -14.49 17.34 -3.77
N TRP A 315 -13.26 17.38 -3.25
CA TRP A 315 -12.32 16.28 -3.31
C TRP A 315 -12.80 15.04 -2.55
N SER A 316 -12.63 13.87 -3.16
CA SER A 316 -12.89 12.60 -2.50
C SER A 316 -11.93 12.43 -1.31
N PRO A 317 -12.40 12.08 -0.10
CA PRO A 317 -11.53 11.81 1.04
C PRO A 317 -10.51 10.69 0.77
N HIS A 318 -10.85 9.77 -0.14
CA HIS A 318 -9.96 8.66 -0.53
C HIS A 318 -8.75 9.13 -1.34
N LEU A 319 -8.81 10.31 -1.98
CA LEU A 319 -7.63 10.88 -2.67
C LEU A 319 -6.61 11.45 -1.70
N GLN A 320 -7.00 11.86 -0.49
CA GLN A 320 -6.03 12.34 0.49
C GLN A 320 -5.00 11.27 0.84
N MET A 321 -5.34 10.00 0.63
CA MET A 321 -4.51 8.82 0.93
C MET A 321 -3.71 8.30 -0.29
N THR A 322 -3.60 9.08 -1.37
CA THR A 322 -2.82 8.70 -2.57
C THR A 322 -1.65 9.66 -2.79
N GLY A 323 -0.53 9.14 -3.31
CA GLY A 323 0.68 9.90 -3.60
C GLY A 323 0.68 10.63 -4.95
N SER A 324 1.87 11.08 -5.35
CA SER A 324 2.15 11.64 -6.67
C SER A 324 3.36 10.97 -7.32
N TRP A 325 3.49 11.10 -8.65
CA TRP A 325 4.67 10.61 -9.38
C TRP A 325 5.95 11.35 -9.01
N ALA A 326 5.86 12.61 -8.60
CA ALA A 326 7.00 13.38 -8.09
C ALA A 326 7.52 12.73 -6.80
N ASP A 327 6.62 12.44 -5.84
CA ASP A 327 6.98 11.78 -4.58
C ASP A 327 7.57 10.38 -4.83
N ALA A 328 6.95 9.60 -5.72
CA ALA A 328 7.42 8.27 -6.10
C ALA A 328 8.83 8.33 -6.71
N SER A 329 9.06 9.25 -7.65
CA SER A 329 10.37 9.44 -8.28
C SER A 329 11.44 9.83 -7.26
N GLN A 330 11.09 10.74 -6.34
CA GLN A 330 11.99 11.14 -5.26
C GLN A 330 12.31 9.99 -4.31
N ARG A 331 11.31 9.15 -3.94
CA ARG A 331 11.52 7.94 -3.12
C ARG A 331 12.43 6.93 -3.80
N LEU A 332 12.27 6.71 -5.11
CA LEU A 332 13.16 5.85 -5.89
C LEU A 332 14.57 6.40 -6.01
N ALA A 333 14.72 7.71 -6.26
CA ALA A 333 16.02 8.36 -6.27
C ALA A 333 16.70 8.25 -4.90
N ALA A 334 15.96 8.44 -3.80
CA ALA A 334 16.45 8.25 -2.44
C ALA A 334 16.90 6.81 -2.19
N ALA A 335 16.18 5.81 -2.70
CA ALA A 335 16.58 4.40 -2.60
C ALA A 335 17.89 4.12 -3.36
N ARG A 336 18.13 4.79 -4.49
CA ARG A 336 19.38 4.68 -5.27
C ARG A 336 20.60 5.30 -4.58
N LEU A 337 20.40 6.27 -3.67
CA LEU A 337 21.50 6.83 -2.86
C LEU A 337 22.12 5.80 -1.89
N GLY A 338 21.49 4.63 -1.73
CA GLY A 338 22.08 3.45 -1.11
C GLY A 338 22.55 3.70 0.33
N ARG A 339 23.64 3.02 0.73
CA ARG A 339 24.19 3.05 2.10
C ARG A 339 25.02 4.31 2.42
N GLN A 340 24.83 5.42 1.71
CA GLN A 340 25.59 6.64 2.01
C GLN A 340 25.08 7.31 3.28
N TRP A 341 26.00 7.86 4.08
CA TRP A 341 25.64 8.76 5.16
C TRP A 341 25.19 10.09 4.56
N ARG A 342 23.93 10.44 4.78
CA ARG A 342 23.31 11.67 4.27
C ARG A 342 23.06 12.65 5.41
N PRO A 343 23.18 13.97 5.19
CA PRO A 343 22.89 14.94 6.23
C PRO A 343 21.38 15.08 6.42
N PHE A 344 20.94 15.02 7.68
CA PHE A 344 19.57 15.26 8.11
C PHE A 344 19.56 16.39 9.12
N ARG A 345 18.58 17.27 9.00
CA ARG A 345 18.35 18.36 9.93
C ARG A 345 17.29 17.96 10.94
N VAL A 346 17.51 18.32 12.20
CA VAL A 346 16.46 18.31 13.22
C VAL A 346 15.47 19.42 12.88
N ALA A 347 14.29 19.06 12.37
CA ALA A 347 13.23 20.00 12.05
C ALA A 347 12.46 20.42 13.31
N GLN A 348 12.30 19.49 14.25
CA GLN A 348 11.52 19.71 15.48
C GLN A 348 12.04 18.78 16.59
N ALA A 349 11.97 19.24 17.84
CA ALA A 349 12.24 18.43 19.02
C ALA A 349 11.08 18.55 20.02
N VAL A 350 10.65 17.44 20.61
CA VAL A 350 9.51 17.37 21.55
C VAL A 350 9.88 16.47 22.72
N ASP A 351 9.71 16.95 23.96
CA ASP A 351 9.88 16.13 25.14
C ASP A 351 8.57 15.34 25.39
N GLU A 352 8.59 14.03 25.13
CA GLU A 352 7.41 13.15 25.16
C GLU A 352 7.09 12.62 26.56
N SER A 353 8.09 12.63 27.45
CA SER A 353 7.99 12.23 28.84
C SER A 353 9.19 12.78 29.64
N SER A 354 9.26 12.48 30.94
CA SER A 354 10.42 12.85 31.77
C SER A 354 11.75 12.24 31.32
N THR A 355 11.74 11.20 30.47
CA THR A 355 12.96 10.48 30.04
C THR A 355 13.11 10.33 28.53
N ILE A 356 12.08 10.67 27.74
CA ILE A 356 12.02 10.43 26.30
C ILE A 356 11.83 11.75 25.56
N ARG A 357 12.65 11.97 24.53
CA ARG A 357 12.55 13.11 23.62
C ARG A 357 12.48 12.63 22.18
N SER A 358 11.54 13.14 21.42
CA SER A 358 11.42 12.91 19.99
C SER A 358 12.18 13.97 19.20
N LEU A 359 12.86 13.54 18.14
CA LEU A 359 13.47 14.40 17.13
C LEU A 359 12.85 14.07 15.77
N TYR A 360 12.32 15.09 15.10
CA TYR A 360 11.83 14.99 13.74
C TYR A 360 12.97 15.36 12.79
N LEU A 361 13.24 14.48 11.83
CA LEU A 361 14.38 14.57 10.94
C LEU A 361 13.92 14.76 9.50
N GLU A 362 14.56 15.69 8.81
CA GLU A 362 14.30 15.98 7.40
C GLU A 362 15.65 16.01 6.65
N PRO A 363 15.73 15.46 5.42
CA PRO A 363 16.96 15.52 4.64
C PRO A 363 17.43 16.96 4.42
N ALA A 364 18.73 17.20 4.57
CA ALA A 364 19.34 18.52 4.38
C ALA A 364 20.02 18.69 3.01
N ASP A 365 19.97 17.67 2.16
CA ASP A 365 20.64 17.61 0.85
C ASP A 365 19.71 17.87 -0.34
N GLY A 366 18.46 18.26 -0.10
CA GLY A 366 17.46 18.52 -1.13
C GLY A 366 16.85 17.27 -1.77
N MET A 367 17.23 16.08 -1.30
CA MET A 367 16.73 14.80 -1.78
C MET A 367 15.72 14.22 -0.79
N ALA A 368 14.67 13.52 -1.25
CA ALA A 368 13.70 12.93 -0.31
C ALA A 368 14.32 11.86 0.61
N ALA A 369 13.63 11.59 1.71
CA ALA A 369 13.93 10.45 2.57
C ALA A 369 13.44 9.15 1.92
N VAL A 370 14.14 8.05 2.18
CA VAL A 370 13.62 6.72 1.85
C VAL A 370 12.45 6.42 2.79
N ALA A 371 11.30 6.07 2.22
CA ALA A 371 10.13 5.72 3.01
C ALA A 371 10.42 4.47 3.86
N PRO A 372 10.23 4.53 5.19
CA PRO A 372 10.41 3.36 6.04
C PRO A 372 9.26 2.37 5.89
N LEU A 373 9.43 1.16 6.41
CA LEU A 373 8.32 0.31 6.85
C LEU A 373 8.07 0.49 8.35
N ALA A 374 6.83 0.31 8.78
CA ALA A 374 6.44 0.51 10.17
C ALA A 374 7.14 -0.50 11.09
N GLY A 375 8.00 0.00 11.98
CA GLY A 375 8.85 -0.80 12.89
C GLY A 375 10.34 -0.79 12.54
N GLN A 376 10.72 -0.28 11.36
CA GLN A 376 12.13 -0.11 11.00
C GLN A 376 12.85 0.94 11.85
N HIS A 377 14.18 0.85 11.86
CA HIS A 377 15.06 1.78 12.53
C HIS A 377 15.91 2.59 11.56
N LEU A 378 16.36 3.75 12.02
CA LEU A 378 17.23 4.65 11.31
C LEU A 378 18.66 4.56 11.87
N PRO A 379 19.65 4.10 11.09
CA PRO A 379 21.05 4.21 11.48
C PRO A 379 21.49 5.67 11.46
N LEU A 380 22.08 6.14 12.56
CA LEU A 380 22.60 7.49 12.75
C LEU A 380 24.09 7.48 13.03
N ARG A 381 24.79 8.46 12.47
CA ARG A 381 26.15 8.85 12.84
C ARG A 381 26.07 10.25 13.47
N LEU A 382 26.56 10.33 14.70
CA LEU A 382 26.56 11.53 15.52
C LEU A 382 28.00 12.01 15.66
N THR A 383 28.24 13.28 15.36
CA THR A 383 29.53 13.93 15.60
C THR A 383 29.45 14.63 16.95
N LEU A 384 30.24 14.15 17.92
CA LEU A 384 30.29 14.74 19.24
C LEU A 384 31.17 16.00 19.25
N ALA A 385 31.05 16.79 20.33
CA ALA A 385 31.82 18.04 20.49
C ALA A 385 33.35 17.82 20.52
N ASP A 386 33.80 16.61 20.87
CA ASP A 386 35.21 16.21 20.85
C ASP A 386 35.70 15.76 19.45
N GLY A 387 34.85 15.85 18.42
CA GLY A 387 35.13 15.43 17.05
C GLY A 387 35.00 13.92 16.82
N SER A 388 34.71 13.12 17.86
CA SER A 388 34.49 11.68 17.70
C SER A 388 33.12 11.38 17.09
N HIS A 389 33.04 10.28 16.34
CA HIS A 389 31.78 9.79 15.78
C HIS A 389 31.21 8.65 16.62
N LEU A 390 29.91 8.74 16.95
CA LEU A 390 29.14 7.62 17.50
C LEU A 390 28.10 7.16 16.50
N GLN A 391 28.05 5.86 16.24
CA GLN A 391 27.01 5.25 15.42
C GLN A 391 25.99 4.52 16.30
N ARG A 392 24.71 4.79 16.10
CA ARG A 392 23.59 4.13 16.82
C ARG A 392 22.40 4.00 15.90
N THR A 393 21.58 3.00 16.13
CA THR A 393 20.28 2.84 15.46
C THR A 393 19.18 3.28 16.42
N TYR A 394 18.17 3.96 15.88
CA TYR A 394 16.97 4.34 16.63
C TYR A 394 15.74 4.00 15.82
N THR A 395 14.78 3.32 16.42
CA THR A 395 13.52 2.99 15.75
C THR A 395 12.78 4.25 15.31
N LEU A 396 12.24 4.23 14.09
CA LEU A 396 11.34 5.26 13.60
C LEU A 396 9.98 5.06 14.25
N SER A 397 9.54 6.06 15.01
CA SER A 397 8.32 6.00 15.83
C SER A 397 7.06 6.52 15.12
N LEU A 398 7.14 6.81 13.82
CA LEU A 398 6.01 7.17 12.95
C LEU A 398 5.76 6.09 11.89
N ALA A 399 4.54 6.06 11.36
CA ALA A 399 4.20 5.22 10.22
C ALA A 399 4.67 5.84 8.89
N PRO A 400 4.81 5.03 7.83
CA PRO A 400 5.22 5.53 6.51
C PRO A 400 4.26 6.61 5.97
N SER A 401 2.97 6.47 6.26
CA SER A 401 1.89 7.40 5.86
C SER A 401 1.96 8.77 6.55
N ASP A 402 2.79 8.95 7.58
CA ASP A 402 2.93 10.25 8.25
C ASP A 402 3.83 11.22 7.46
N GLY A 403 4.57 10.73 6.46
CA GLY A 403 5.39 11.56 5.57
C GLY A 403 6.60 12.24 6.25
N ARG A 404 6.90 11.91 7.52
CA ARG A 404 8.01 12.47 8.31
C ARG A 404 8.78 11.38 9.02
N LEU A 405 10.06 11.60 9.27
CA LEU A 405 10.87 10.72 10.12
C LEU A 405 10.89 11.25 11.54
N ARG A 406 10.55 10.41 12.52
CA ARG A 406 10.67 10.71 13.95
C ARG A 406 11.45 9.58 14.61
N ILE A 407 12.51 9.93 15.33
CA ILE A 407 13.11 9.03 16.31
C ILE A 407 12.68 9.48 17.70
N SER A 408 12.49 8.56 18.62
CA SER A 408 12.17 8.87 20.01
C SER A 408 13.19 8.22 20.93
N VAL A 409 13.91 9.04 21.68
CA VAL A 409 15.16 8.67 22.32
C VAL A 409 14.99 8.72 23.83
N LYS A 410 15.19 7.59 24.51
CA LYS A 410 15.35 7.56 25.97
C LYS A 410 16.76 7.99 26.35
N ARG A 411 16.92 8.86 27.35
CA ARG A 411 18.24 9.31 27.81
C ARG A 411 18.96 8.21 28.61
N GLN A 412 19.91 7.52 27.96
CA GLN A 412 20.70 6.43 28.56
C GLN A 412 22.08 6.28 27.87
N GLY A 413 23.05 7.09 28.30
CA GLY A 413 24.44 7.04 27.80
C GLY A 413 24.80 8.15 26.82
N ARG A 414 26.06 8.14 26.34
CA ARG A 414 26.69 9.25 25.60
C ARG A 414 25.89 9.70 24.36
N ALA A 415 25.54 8.78 23.46
CA ALA A 415 24.82 9.08 22.23
C ALA A 415 23.43 9.68 22.50
N SER A 416 22.63 9.05 23.36
CA SER A 416 21.30 9.56 23.72
C SER A 416 21.35 10.89 24.47
N SER A 417 22.36 11.13 25.31
CA SER A 417 22.54 12.42 25.98
C SER A 417 22.87 13.53 24.98
N HIS A 418 23.68 13.23 23.96
CA HIS A 418 23.95 14.15 22.87
C HIS A 418 22.68 14.47 22.06
N LEU A 419 21.91 13.45 21.66
CA LEU A 419 20.64 13.64 20.95
C LEU A 419 19.63 14.47 21.76
N HIS A 420 19.59 14.29 23.08
CA HIS A 420 18.76 15.10 23.96
C HIS A 420 19.13 16.59 24.00
N GLY A 421 20.38 16.91 23.67
CA GLY A 421 20.87 18.29 23.58
C GLY A 421 20.58 18.97 22.25
N LEU A 422 20.20 18.22 21.21
CA LEU A 422 19.97 18.78 19.88
C LEU A 422 18.74 19.69 19.85
N LYS A 423 18.86 20.74 19.02
CA LYS A 423 17.86 21.77 18.77
C LYS A 423 17.44 21.77 17.30
N PRO A 424 16.25 22.32 16.98
CA PRO A 424 15.89 22.56 15.59
C PRO A 424 16.99 23.32 14.84
N GLY A 425 17.36 22.84 13.66
CA GLY A 425 18.46 23.35 12.85
C GLY A 425 19.73 22.52 12.92
N ASP A 426 19.98 21.78 14.01
CA ASP A 426 21.17 20.94 14.16
C ASP A 426 21.19 19.80 13.13
N LEU A 427 22.38 19.34 12.78
CA LEU A 427 22.59 18.27 11.80
C LEU A 427 22.98 16.96 12.48
N VAL A 428 22.42 15.88 11.96
CA VAL A 428 22.87 14.50 12.17
C VAL A 428 23.09 13.85 10.81
N GLU A 429 23.83 12.76 10.76
CA GLU A 429 23.94 11.97 9.55
C GLU A 429 23.13 10.69 9.69
N ALA A 430 22.37 10.33 8.66
CA ALA A 430 21.54 9.14 8.66
C ALA A 430 21.72 8.34 7.37
N ARG A 431 21.42 7.05 7.46
CA ARG A 431 21.28 6.14 6.32
C ARG A 431 19.82 5.81 6.07
N PRO A 432 19.47 5.17 4.94
CA PRO A 432 18.12 4.65 4.74
C PRO A 432 17.66 3.78 5.91
N PRO A 433 16.34 3.77 6.19
CA PRO A 433 15.76 2.87 7.18
C PRO A 433 16.12 1.40 6.92
N ALA A 434 16.29 0.64 8.00
CA ALA A 434 16.66 -0.77 7.98
C ALA A 434 15.90 -1.57 9.04
N GLY A 435 15.98 -2.90 8.95
CA GLY A 435 15.34 -3.84 9.87
C GLY A 435 14.13 -4.56 9.27
N SER A 436 13.84 -5.72 9.84
CA SER A 436 12.77 -6.64 9.43
C SER A 436 11.63 -6.77 10.44
N PHE A 437 11.75 -6.11 11.61
CA PHE A 437 10.70 -6.08 12.63
C PHE A 437 9.58 -5.13 12.19
N THR A 438 8.71 -5.61 11.32
CA THR A 438 7.62 -4.84 10.72
C THR A 438 6.27 -5.55 10.88
N ALA A 439 5.17 -4.78 10.84
CA ALA A 439 3.82 -5.33 10.87
C ALA A 439 3.16 -5.21 9.50
N ASP A 440 2.59 -6.32 9.02
CA ASP A 440 1.74 -6.32 7.83
C ASP A 440 0.30 -5.95 8.24
N ALA A 441 -0.16 -4.79 7.77
CA ALA A 441 -1.51 -4.30 8.03
C ALA A 441 -2.61 -5.00 7.21
N ALA A 442 -2.26 -5.73 6.14
CA ALA A 442 -3.21 -6.45 5.30
C ALA A 442 -3.69 -7.77 5.93
N LEU A 443 -2.92 -8.31 6.90
CA LEU A 443 -3.30 -9.50 7.64
C LEU A 443 -4.58 -9.28 8.46
N ARG A 444 -5.37 -10.36 8.59
CA ARG A 444 -6.61 -10.36 9.39
C ARG A 444 -6.45 -10.96 10.77
N ARG A 445 -5.46 -11.83 10.96
CA ARG A 445 -5.06 -12.34 12.27
C ARG A 445 -4.77 -11.16 13.19
N PRO A 446 -5.34 -11.11 14.39
CA PRO A 446 -5.06 -9.97 15.24
C PRO A 446 -3.61 -9.84 15.68
N ALA A 447 -3.19 -8.60 15.93
CA ALA A 447 -1.86 -8.27 16.40
C ALA A 447 -1.88 -7.95 17.91
N VAL A 448 -0.95 -8.53 18.67
CA VAL A 448 -0.73 -8.19 20.07
C VAL A 448 0.63 -7.51 20.20
N LEU A 449 0.63 -6.21 20.44
CA LEU A 449 1.81 -5.35 20.54
C LEU A 449 2.19 -5.18 22.01
N LEU A 450 3.34 -5.71 22.42
CA LEU A 450 3.79 -5.80 23.81
C LEU A 450 5.01 -4.90 24.03
N ALA A 451 4.76 -3.67 24.47
CA ALA A 451 5.77 -2.63 24.66
C ALA A 451 6.16 -2.48 26.13
N ALA A 452 7.46 -2.59 26.43
CA ALA A 452 7.99 -2.21 27.75
C ALA A 452 8.98 -1.05 27.64
N GLY A 453 8.65 0.07 28.29
CA GLY A 453 9.48 1.28 28.28
C GLY A 453 9.63 1.86 26.87
N ILE A 454 10.89 2.10 26.45
CA ILE A 454 11.18 2.70 25.14
C ILE A 454 10.88 1.76 23.97
N GLY A 455 10.66 0.45 24.22
CA GLY A 455 10.20 -0.50 23.19
C GLY A 455 8.82 -0.19 22.61
N ILE A 456 8.13 0.85 23.11
CA ILE A 456 6.93 1.41 22.47
C ILE A 456 7.19 1.96 21.07
N THR A 457 8.42 2.37 20.73
CA THR A 457 8.69 3.07 19.46
C THR A 457 8.37 2.27 18.20
N PRO A 458 8.81 1.01 18.00
CA PRO A 458 8.39 0.23 16.83
C PRO A 458 6.89 -0.05 16.86
N LEU A 459 6.35 -0.35 18.03
CA LEU A 459 4.97 -0.78 18.20
C LEU A 459 3.97 0.36 17.97
N LEU A 460 4.34 1.60 18.31
CA LEU A 460 3.58 2.79 17.95
C LEU A 460 3.55 3.00 16.44
N ALA A 461 4.70 2.87 15.76
CA ALA A 461 4.76 2.96 14.29
C ALA A 461 3.88 1.89 13.62
N MET A 462 3.92 0.65 14.12
CA MET A 462 3.06 -0.45 13.66
C MET A 462 1.58 -0.15 13.88
N LEU A 463 1.18 0.32 15.07
CA LEU A 463 -0.21 0.66 15.37
C LEU A 463 -0.72 1.78 14.44
N ARG A 464 0.08 2.84 14.24
CA ARG A 464 -0.25 3.93 13.31
C ARG A 464 -0.48 3.41 11.90
N HIS A 465 0.41 2.52 11.43
CA HIS A 465 0.31 1.92 10.10
C HIS A 465 -0.95 1.06 9.94
N ILE A 466 -1.22 0.19 10.92
CA ILE A 466 -2.42 -0.66 10.94
C ILE A 466 -3.71 0.18 10.89
N VAL A 467 -3.80 1.23 11.70
CA VAL A 467 -4.98 2.11 11.72
C VAL A 467 -5.14 2.88 10.41
N HIS A 468 -4.04 3.41 9.84
CA HIS A 468 -4.07 4.13 8.57
C HIS A 468 -4.55 3.21 7.42
N GLU A 469 -3.91 2.04 7.26
CA GLU A 469 -4.25 1.08 6.22
C GLU A 469 -5.65 0.49 6.41
N GLY A 470 -6.06 0.25 7.65
CA GLY A 470 -7.41 -0.21 7.97
C GLY A 470 -8.49 0.79 7.55
N ARG A 471 -8.23 2.10 7.70
CA ARG A 471 -9.10 3.17 7.18
C ARG A 471 -9.10 3.23 5.66
N ARG A 472 -7.92 3.15 5.04
CA ARG A 472 -7.75 3.15 3.57
C ARG A 472 -8.53 2.03 2.92
N THR A 473 -8.37 0.82 3.45
CA THR A 473 -8.94 -0.41 2.89
C THR A 473 -10.34 -0.74 3.42
N ARG A 474 -10.80 -0.05 4.49
CA ARG A 474 -12.01 -0.39 5.28
C ARG A 474 -11.96 -1.79 5.90
N SER A 475 -10.76 -2.18 6.28
CA SER A 475 -10.39 -3.52 6.68
C SER A 475 -9.31 -3.40 7.74
N LEU A 476 -9.73 -3.12 8.96
CA LEU A 476 -8.81 -2.95 10.08
C LEU A 476 -8.39 -4.32 10.63
N ARG A 477 -7.10 -4.49 10.88
CA ARG A 477 -6.54 -5.63 11.62
C ARG A 477 -6.78 -5.41 13.11
N PRO A 478 -7.52 -6.29 13.81
CA PRO A 478 -7.76 -6.11 15.25
C PRO A 478 -6.43 -6.09 15.99
N THR A 479 -6.27 -5.19 16.95
CA THR A 479 -4.97 -4.91 17.58
C THR A 479 -5.11 -4.62 19.07
N TRP A 480 -4.31 -5.30 19.88
CA TRP A 480 -4.14 -5.00 21.30
C TRP A 480 -2.75 -4.42 21.56
N LEU A 481 -2.68 -3.19 22.06
CA LEU A 481 -1.44 -2.58 22.53
C LEU A 481 -1.36 -2.65 24.05
N PHE A 482 -0.37 -3.37 24.56
CA PHE A 482 0.02 -3.32 25.96
C PHE A 482 1.25 -2.43 26.11
N GLN A 483 1.17 -1.42 26.96
CA GLN A 483 2.25 -0.46 27.19
C GLN A 483 2.60 -0.41 28.68
N ALA A 484 3.78 -0.90 29.02
CA ALA A 484 4.34 -0.83 30.36
C ALA A 484 5.29 0.35 30.54
N ALA A 485 5.16 1.06 31.65
CA ALA A 485 6.13 2.03 32.13
C ALA A 485 6.34 1.88 33.65
N ARG A 486 7.39 2.51 34.20
CA ARG A 486 7.59 2.51 35.67
C ARG A 486 6.58 3.42 36.35
N THR A 487 6.54 4.67 35.92
CA THR A 487 5.68 5.72 36.48
C THR A 487 4.89 6.41 35.37
N ARG A 488 3.84 7.15 35.74
CA ARG A 488 3.04 7.92 34.77
C ARG A 488 3.87 8.98 34.02
N SER A 489 4.86 9.59 34.68
CA SER A 489 5.69 10.64 34.09
C SER A 489 6.70 10.11 33.07
N GLU A 490 7.07 8.83 33.15
CA GLU A 490 7.95 8.16 32.18
C GLU A 490 7.20 7.60 30.96
N ARG A 491 5.87 7.45 31.04
CA ARG A 491 5.07 6.91 29.92
C ARG A 491 4.85 7.98 28.85
N ALA A 492 5.30 7.70 27.63
CA ALA A 492 5.20 8.58 26.47
C ALA A 492 3.98 8.25 25.58
N PHE A 493 3.58 9.23 24.77
CA PHE A 493 2.60 9.11 23.66
C PHE A 493 1.14 8.87 24.03
N ASP A 494 0.72 9.13 25.27
CA ASP A 494 -0.66 8.90 25.72
C ASP A 494 -1.72 9.54 24.81
N THR A 495 -1.53 10.81 24.40
CA THR A 495 -2.47 11.53 23.53
C THR A 495 -2.55 10.89 22.14
N GLU A 496 -1.39 10.59 21.54
CA GLU A 496 -1.29 10.02 20.20
C GLU A 496 -1.91 8.62 20.14
N ILE A 497 -1.67 7.78 21.14
CA ILE A 497 -2.25 6.44 21.22
C ILE A 497 -3.77 6.53 21.43
N ALA A 498 -4.26 7.46 22.25
CA ALA A 498 -5.70 7.66 22.44
C ALA A 498 -6.43 8.05 21.14
N GLU A 499 -5.81 8.88 20.29
CA GLU A 499 -6.33 9.22 18.97
C GLU A 499 -6.38 8.00 18.04
N LEU A 500 -5.35 7.14 18.08
CA LEU A 500 -5.31 5.89 17.30
C LEU A 500 -6.37 4.89 17.75
N VAL A 501 -6.59 4.75 19.06
CA VAL A 501 -7.66 3.92 19.64
C VAL A 501 -9.03 4.43 19.15
N LYS A 502 -9.28 5.74 19.26
CA LYS A 502 -10.50 6.36 18.73
C LYS A 502 -10.65 6.13 17.23
N ALA A 503 -9.54 6.19 16.49
CA ALA A 503 -9.51 6.00 15.05
C ALA A 503 -9.75 4.54 14.60
N GLY A 504 -9.35 3.58 15.44
CA GLY A 504 -9.55 2.14 15.27
C GLY A 504 -10.89 1.61 15.78
N ASN A 505 -11.71 2.46 16.40
CA ASN A 505 -13.01 2.09 16.98
C ASN A 505 -12.89 0.89 17.94
N ALA A 506 -13.77 -0.12 17.81
CA ALA A 506 -13.81 -1.29 18.67
C ALA A 506 -12.71 -2.33 18.38
N GLU A 507 -11.89 -2.13 17.35
CA GLU A 507 -10.87 -3.10 16.92
C GLU A 507 -9.48 -2.82 17.50
N VAL A 508 -9.28 -1.64 18.10
CA VAL A 508 -8.00 -1.25 18.71
C VAL A 508 -8.19 -1.08 20.21
N HIS A 509 -7.45 -1.87 20.99
CA HIS A 509 -7.49 -1.85 22.44
C HIS A 509 -6.15 -1.41 23.00
N TRP A 510 -6.16 -0.59 24.04
CA TRP A 510 -4.96 -0.11 24.72
C TRP A 510 -5.02 -0.45 26.21
N VAL A 511 -3.97 -1.13 26.68
CA VAL A 511 -3.81 -1.58 28.07
C VAL A 511 -2.53 -0.97 28.63
N ARG A 512 -2.67 -0.19 29.70
CA ARG A 512 -1.57 0.56 30.31
C ARG A 512 -1.19 -0.07 31.63
N THR A 513 0.09 -0.39 31.79
CA THR A 513 0.63 -0.89 33.07
C THR A 513 1.63 0.07 33.69
N LEU A 514 1.58 0.21 35.01
CA LEU A 514 2.57 0.96 35.79
C LEU A 514 3.12 0.09 36.91
N SER A 515 4.42 -0.16 36.93
CA SER A 515 5.05 -0.96 38.00
C SER A 515 5.24 -0.17 39.31
N GLN A 516 5.18 1.15 39.25
CA GLN A 516 5.28 2.07 40.38
C GLN A 516 4.28 3.23 40.19
N PRO A 517 2.97 3.00 40.37
CA PRO A 517 1.94 3.99 40.03
C PRO A 517 2.02 5.26 40.89
N GLY A 518 2.50 5.16 42.13
CA GLY A 518 2.62 6.32 43.02
C GLY A 518 1.26 6.99 43.24
N THR A 519 1.14 8.25 42.81
CA THR A 519 -0.11 9.03 42.91
C THR A 519 -1.06 8.87 41.72
N ALA A 520 -0.71 8.06 40.72
CA ALA A 520 -1.56 7.77 39.58
C ALA A 520 -2.82 6.99 40.00
N LYS A 521 -3.94 7.21 39.32
CA LYS A 521 -5.24 6.59 39.63
C LYS A 521 -5.57 5.44 38.66
N ALA A 522 -5.90 4.27 39.20
CA ALA A 522 -6.40 3.14 38.41
C ALA A 522 -7.67 3.49 37.62
N GLY A 523 -7.84 2.92 36.43
CA GLY A 523 -8.95 3.17 35.50
C GLY A 523 -8.89 4.51 34.77
N ARG A 524 -8.11 5.48 35.26
CA ARG A 524 -7.86 6.77 34.59
C ARG A 524 -6.48 6.83 33.97
N ASP A 525 -5.46 6.66 34.81
CA ASP A 525 -4.06 6.85 34.45
C ASP A 525 -3.39 5.53 34.07
N TYR A 526 -3.90 4.39 34.51
CA TYR A 526 -3.42 3.06 34.15
C TYR A 526 -4.53 2.02 34.35
N ASP A 527 -4.39 0.86 33.71
CA ASP A 527 -5.38 -0.22 33.75
C ASP A 527 -4.92 -1.37 34.66
N HIS A 528 -3.61 -1.57 34.79
CA HIS A 528 -3.02 -2.58 35.68
C HIS A 528 -1.80 -2.07 36.44
N GLU A 529 -1.71 -2.36 37.73
CA GLU A 529 -0.50 -2.12 38.54
C GLU A 529 0.44 -3.32 38.42
N GLY A 530 1.70 -3.07 38.05
CA GLY A 530 2.71 -4.10 37.84
C GLY A 530 3.27 -4.15 36.42
N HIS A 531 3.84 -5.30 36.07
CA HIS A 531 4.43 -5.56 34.77
C HIS A 531 3.42 -6.22 33.83
N ILE A 532 3.71 -6.17 32.52
CA ILE A 532 3.02 -7.06 31.58
C ILE A 532 3.53 -8.48 31.84
N ASP A 533 2.62 -9.38 32.18
CA ASP A 533 2.90 -10.79 32.39
C ASP A 533 1.80 -11.66 31.76
N MET A 534 1.99 -12.99 31.81
CA MET A 534 1.02 -13.92 31.26
C MET A 534 -0.32 -13.92 32.01
N ALA A 535 -0.38 -13.47 33.27
CA ALA A 535 -1.64 -13.37 33.99
C ALA A 535 -2.49 -12.23 33.45
N LEU A 536 -1.88 -11.08 33.17
CA LEU A 536 -2.54 -9.96 32.51
C LEU A 536 -3.01 -10.34 31.10
N LEU A 537 -2.14 -10.95 30.28
CA LEU A 537 -2.54 -11.38 28.93
C LEU A 537 -3.72 -12.36 28.97
N ARG A 538 -3.75 -13.27 29.96
CA ARG A 538 -4.89 -14.18 30.19
C ARG A 538 -6.18 -13.48 30.51
N ALA A 539 -6.12 -12.45 31.34
CA ALA A 539 -7.31 -11.72 31.77
C ALA A 539 -7.87 -10.81 30.67
N THR A 540 -7.04 -10.36 29.73
CA THR A 540 -7.43 -9.35 28.74
C THR A 540 -7.71 -9.90 27.34
N LEU A 541 -6.92 -10.86 26.87
CA LEU A 541 -7.07 -11.37 25.51
C LEU A 541 -8.16 -12.45 25.45
N PRO A 542 -8.98 -12.48 24.39
CA PRO A 542 -9.89 -13.59 24.14
C PRO A 542 -9.19 -14.94 23.86
N TRP A 543 -7.89 -14.90 23.55
CA TRP A 543 -7.03 -16.05 23.15
C TRP A 543 -7.56 -16.78 21.91
N ASP A 544 -7.07 -16.32 20.75
CA ASP A 544 -7.32 -16.90 19.43
C ASP A 544 -5.98 -16.96 18.66
N ASP A 545 -6.01 -17.21 17.35
CA ASP A 545 -4.86 -17.17 16.45
C ASP A 545 -4.32 -15.72 16.29
N TYR A 546 -3.26 -15.38 17.03
CA TYR A 546 -2.65 -14.04 17.07
C TYR A 546 -1.19 -14.04 16.63
N ASP A 547 -0.75 -12.93 16.05
CA ASP A 547 0.68 -12.61 15.91
C ASP A 547 1.10 -11.67 17.07
N PHE A 548 2.17 -12.01 17.77
CA PHE A 548 2.70 -11.27 18.92
C PHE A 548 3.97 -10.50 18.53
N TYR A 549 4.05 -9.24 18.92
CA TYR A 549 5.19 -8.35 18.68
C TYR A 549 5.74 -7.83 20.00
N LEU A 550 6.98 -8.20 20.33
CA LEU A 550 7.61 -7.93 21.62
C LEU A 550 8.77 -6.96 21.44
N CYS A 551 8.77 -5.87 22.22
CA CYS A 551 9.93 -4.99 22.28
C CYS A 551 10.08 -4.39 23.69
N GLY A 552 11.24 -4.61 24.31
CA GLY A 552 11.50 -4.16 25.67
C GLY A 552 12.79 -4.73 26.26
N PRO A 553 12.97 -4.66 27.60
CA PRO A 553 14.12 -5.25 28.28
C PRO A 553 14.19 -6.77 28.14
N ASP A 554 15.40 -7.34 28.16
CA ASP A 554 15.64 -8.78 27.93
C ASP A 554 14.82 -9.70 28.84
N ALA A 555 14.77 -9.41 30.15
CA ALA A 555 14.03 -10.22 31.10
C ALA A 555 12.52 -10.23 30.79
N PHE A 556 11.97 -9.10 30.34
CA PHE A 556 10.57 -9.00 29.92
C PHE A 556 10.33 -9.80 28.63
N MET A 557 11.20 -9.65 27.63
CA MET A 557 11.08 -10.36 26.37
C MET A 557 11.17 -11.87 26.57
N GLN A 558 12.14 -12.36 27.36
CA GLN A 558 12.31 -13.79 27.63
C GLN A 558 11.11 -14.37 28.39
N ALA A 559 10.70 -13.75 29.50
CA ALA A 559 9.58 -14.26 30.30
C ALA A 559 8.26 -14.31 29.52
N THR A 560 8.02 -13.31 28.67
CA THR A 560 6.83 -13.27 27.81
C THR A 560 6.93 -14.31 26.70
N TYR A 561 8.09 -14.46 26.07
CA TYR A 561 8.34 -15.48 25.06
C TYR A 561 8.09 -16.89 25.61
N ASP A 562 8.70 -17.23 26.76
CA ASP A 562 8.54 -18.54 27.40
C ASP A 562 7.06 -18.80 27.73
N GLY A 563 6.39 -17.81 28.32
CA GLY A 563 4.98 -17.90 28.64
C GLY A 563 4.05 -18.09 27.44
N LEU A 564 4.37 -17.50 26.28
CA LEU A 564 3.63 -17.71 25.02
C LEU A 564 3.89 -19.11 24.47
N ARG A 565 5.14 -19.58 24.51
CA ARG A 565 5.53 -20.93 24.05
C ARG A 565 4.92 -22.04 24.88
N GLU A 566 4.86 -21.88 26.21
CA GLU A 566 4.14 -22.79 27.14
C GLU A 566 2.65 -22.93 26.80
N ARG A 567 2.09 -21.95 26.08
CA ARG A 567 0.70 -21.96 25.60
C ARG A 567 0.56 -22.40 24.16
N ASN A 568 1.61 -23.00 23.59
CA ASN A 568 1.66 -23.51 22.23
C ASN A 568 1.51 -22.44 21.15
N VAL A 569 1.77 -21.16 21.45
CA VAL A 569 1.89 -20.13 20.39
C VAL A 569 3.09 -20.49 19.52
N PRO A 570 2.94 -20.71 18.20
CA PRO A 570 4.06 -21.07 17.32
C PRO A 570 5.15 -19.99 17.32
N ASP A 571 6.44 -20.39 17.25
CA ASP A 571 7.56 -19.43 17.28
C ASP A 571 7.50 -18.40 16.12
N GLU A 572 7.00 -18.84 14.96
CA GLU A 572 6.76 -18.00 13.78
C GLU A 572 5.72 -16.89 14.01
N ARG A 573 4.88 -17.01 15.05
CA ARG A 573 3.90 -16.01 15.47
C ARG A 573 4.45 -15.04 16.51
N ILE A 574 5.70 -15.21 16.94
CA ILE A 574 6.32 -14.41 18.00
C ILE A 574 7.49 -13.62 17.39
N HIS A 575 7.21 -12.36 17.07
CA HIS A 575 8.16 -11.39 16.54
C HIS A 575 8.77 -10.61 17.70
N ALA A 576 10.09 -10.44 17.73
CA ALA A 576 10.75 -9.70 18.81
C ALA A 576 11.93 -8.86 18.31
N GLU A 577 12.07 -7.65 18.86
CA GLU A 577 13.21 -6.76 18.61
C GLU A 577 13.85 -6.32 19.93
N ALA A 578 15.17 -6.49 20.01
CA ALA A 578 16.01 -6.11 21.16
C ALA A 578 16.81 -4.84 20.86
N PHE A 579 16.93 -3.94 21.83
CA PHE A 579 17.75 -2.72 21.70
C PHE A 579 19.17 -2.97 22.22
N GLY A 580 19.99 -3.54 21.34
CA GLY A 580 21.35 -4.03 21.63
C GLY A 580 21.49 -5.50 21.24
N PRO A 581 22.61 -6.16 21.60
CA PRO A 581 22.76 -7.60 21.44
C PRO A 581 21.62 -8.32 22.16
N SER A 582 20.84 -9.11 21.42
CA SER A 582 19.69 -9.83 21.95
C SER A 582 20.14 -10.94 22.88
N ALA A 583 19.55 -10.98 24.09
CA ALA A 583 19.69 -12.10 25.02
C ALA A 583 18.53 -13.12 24.91
N LEU A 584 17.62 -12.97 23.94
CA LEU A 584 16.44 -13.82 23.78
C LEU A 584 16.83 -15.22 23.29
N LYS A 585 16.49 -16.23 24.09
CA LYS A 585 16.64 -17.66 23.77
C LYS A 585 15.31 -18.19 23.26
N ARG A 586 15.29 -18.59 21.99
CA ARG A 586 14.11 -19.20 21.34
C ARG A 586 14.12 -20.72 21.50
N SER A 587 12.95 -21.31 21.67
CA SER A 587 12.72 -22.75 21.71
C SER A 587 12.49 -23.29 20.30
N MET A 588 13.43 -24.10 19.80
CA MET A 588 13.30 -24.75 18.50
C MET A 588 12.47 -26.03 18.62
N ALA A 589 11.27 -26.04 18.03
CA ALA A 589 10.53 -27.29 17.85
C ALA A 589 11.25 -28.13 16.77
N GLY A 590 11.82 -29.26 17.17
CA GLY A 590 12.48 -30.19 16.25
C GLY A 590 13.96 -29.90 15.96
N ALA A 591 14.70 -29.30 16.91
CA ALA A 591 16.16 -29.17 16.77
C ALA A 591 16.78 -30.54 16.45
N ALA A 592 17.40 -30.65 15.27
CA ALA A 592 18.31 -31.74 14.96
C ALA A 592 19.34 -31.85 16.11
N PRO A 593 19.85 -33.06 16.42
CA PRO A 593 20.81 -33.24 17.50
C PRO A 593 21.92 -32.20 17.35
N ALA A 594 22.24 -31.53 18.46
CA ALA A 594 23.22 -30.45 18.50
C ALA A 594 24.50 -30.92 17.80
N VAL A 595 24.74 -30.40 16.60
CA VAL A 595 25.98 -30.65 15.89
C VAL A 595 27.07 -30.05 16.76
N GLU A 596 28.02 -30.88 17.19
CA GLU A 596 29.15 -30.44 18.00
C GLU A 596 29.92 -29.41 17.20
N LEU A 597 29.78 -28.13 17.58
CA LEU A 597 30.39 -27.04 16.84
C LEU A 597 31.90 -27.07 17.06
N PRO A 598 32.72 -26.91 16.00
CA PRO A 598 34.17 -26.84 16.15
C PRO A 598 34.55 -25.65 17.05
N ALA A 599 35.63 -25.78 17.82
CA ALA A 599 36.09 -24.70 18.70
C ALA A 599 36.42 -23.42 17.90
N PRO A 600 36.31 -22.21 18.48
CA PRO A 600 36.78 -20.98 17.84
C PRO A 600 38.27 -21.03 17.48
N ALA A 601 38.65 -20.39 16.38
CA ALA A 601 40.04 -20.31 15.96
C ALA A 601 40.91 -19.64 17.04
N THR A 602 42.05 -20.25 17.37
CA THR A 602 43.02 -19.74 18.35
C THR A 602 44.18 -18.98 17.70
N GLN A 603 44.21 -18.94 16.37
CA GLN A 603 45.22 -18.24 15.56
C GLN A 603 44.54 -17.19 14.67
N PRO A 604 45.23 -16.11 14.26
CA PRO A 604 44.66 -15.13 13.36
C PRO A 604 44.25 -15.73 12.01
N VAL A 605 42.99 -15.52 11.60
CA VAL A 605 42.43 -16.02 10.34
C VAL A 605 42.25 -14.87 9.36
N ARG A 606 42.65 -15.05 8.10
CA ARG A 606 42.37 -14.09 7.03
C ARG A 606 40.90 -14.23 6.62
N ILE A 607 40.18 -13.11 6.57
CA ILE A 607 38.77 -13.06 6.18
C ILE A 607 38.69 -12.35 4.84
N ILE A 608 38.08 -12.98 3.84
CA ILE A 608 37.88 -12.45 2.50
C ILE A 608 36.38 -12.20 2.31
N PHE A 609 36.02 -10.97 1.99
CA PHE A 609 34.67 -10.54 1.68
C PHE A 609 34.56 -10.43 0.16
N ALA A 610 34.00 -11.47 -0.46
CA ALA A 610 34.15 -11.72 -1.90
C ALA A 610 33.41 -10.70 -2.77
N ASP A 611 32.20 -10.30 -2.37
CA ASP A 611 31.36 -9.40 -3.17
C ASP A 611 31.91 -7.96 -3.16
N SER A 612 32.56 -7.60 -2.06
CA SER A 612 33.18 -6.29 -1.89
C SER A 612 34.68 -6.23 -2.25
N ALA A 613 35.28 -7.37 -2.61
CA ALA A 613 36.73 -7.52 -2.84
C ALA A 613 37.61 -6.96 -1.71
N LYS A 614 37.12 -7.01 -0.46
CA LYS A 614 37.85 -6.58 0.73
C LYS A 614 38.40 -7.76 1.51
N GLU A 615 39.44 -7.50 2.30
CA GLU A 615 39.98 -8.47 3.24
C GLU A 615 40.22 -7.86 4.62
N ALA A 616 40.14 -8.73 5.63
CA ALA A 616 40.49 -8.45 7.02
C ALA A 616 41.33 -9.58 7.60
N ARG A 617 41.83 -9.33 8.80
CA ARG A 617 42.41 -10.38 9.64
C ARG A 617 41.68 -10.37 10.97
N TRP A 618 41.00 -11.47 11.29
CA TRP A 618 40.37 -11.70 12.58
C TRP A 618 41.40 -12.33 13.52
N LYS A 619 41.50 -11.82 14.74
CA LYS A 619 42.31 -12.38 15.83
C LYS A 619 41.39 -12.85 16.97
N PRO A 620 41.82 -13.84 17.76
CA PRO A 620 41.10 -14.19 18.99
C PRO A 620 40.86 -12.95 19.86
N GLY A 621 39.59 -12.64 20.11
CA GLY A 621 39.17 -11.45 20.88
C GLY A 621 38.67 -10.27 20.04
N ASP A 622 38.81 -10.28 18.71
CA ASP A 622 38.31 -9.20 17.82
C ASP A 622 36.78 -9.13 17.70
N GLY A 623 36.06 -10.05 18.37
CA GLY A 623 34.61 -10.13 18.34
C GLY A 623 34.07 -10.98 17.18
N SER A 624 32.87 -10.65 16.73
CA SER A 624 32.12 -11.34 15.67
C SER A 624 32.62 -10.99 14.25
N LEU A 625 32.28 -11.83 13.28
CA LEU A 625 32.55 -11.55 11.86
C LEU A 625 31.86 -10.28 11.35
N LEU A 626 30.71 -9.92 11.92
CA LEU A 626 30.03 -8.64 11.67
C LEU A 626 30.91 -7.47 12.09
N GLU A 627 31.46 -7.48 13.30
CA GLU A 627 32.30 -6.38 13.80
C GLU A 627 33.58 -6.23 12.98
N VAL A 628 34.18 -7.34 12.54
CA VAL A 628 35.34 -7.30 11.63
C VAL A 628 34.96 -6.74 10.25
N ALA A 629 33.78 -7.08 9.72
CA ALA A 629 33.27 -6.51 8.48
C ALA A 629 33.03 -5.00 8.63
N GLU A 630 32.36 -4.58 9.71
CA GLU A 630 32.09 -3.17 10.04
C GLU A 630 33.39 -2.36 10.18
N ALA A 631 34.42 -2.93 10.82
CA ALA A 631 35.74 -2.32 10.96
C ALA A 631 36.48 -2.12 9.61
N ARG A 632 36.12 -2.88 8.57
CA ARG A 632 36.59 -2.67 7.18
C ARG A 632 35.65 -1.81 6.35
N GLY A 633 34.68 -1.16 6.98
CA GLY A 633 33.67 -0.33 6.33
C GLY A 633 32.74 -1.15 5.42
N LEU A 634 32.45 -2.40 5.80
CA LEU A 634 31.37 -3.20 5.21
C LEU A 634 30.14 -3.09 6.10
N GLU A 635 28.96 -3.23 5.49
CA GLU A 635 27.68 -3.00 6.15
C GLU A 635 26.68 -4.10 5.84
N PRO A 636 27.02 -5.35 6.17
CA PRO A 636 26.08 -6.45 6.00
C PRO A 636 24.81 -6.22 6.83
N ALA A 637 23.69 -6.80 6.40
CA ALA A 637 22.42 -6.69 7.12
C ALA A 637 22.56 -7.28 8.54
N PHE A 638 21.90 -6.66 9.53
CA PHE A 638 21.78 -7.22 10.88
C PHE A 638 20.54 -6.64 11.58
N GLY A 639 20.06 -7.34 12.61
CA GLY A 639 18.99 -6.87 13.50
C GLY A 639 19.40 -7.05 14.96
N CYS A 640 19.24 -8.27 15.47
CA CYS A 640 19.42 -8.59 16.90
C CYS A 640 20.85 -8.54 17.45
N ARG A 641 21.89 -8.57 16.62
CA ARG A 641 23.31 -8.75 17.01
C ARG A 641 23.59 -9.89 18.01
N GLY A 642 22.75 -10.91 18.03
CA GLY A 642 22.84 -12.04 18.97
C GLY A 642 22.41 -13.39 18.38
N GLY A 643 22.20 -13.46 17.06
CA GLY A 643 21.84 -14.71 16.39
C GLY A 643 20.41 -15.21 16.60
N SER A 644 19.48 -14.35 17.06
CA SER A 644 18.08 -14.72 17.33
C SER A 644 17.09 -14.37 16.22
N CYS A 645 17.42 -13.44 15.32
CA CYS A 645 16.51 -12.98 14.24
C CYS A 645 16.83 -13.50 12.83
N GLY A 646 18.07 -13.94 12.57
CA GLY A 646 18.47 -14.40 11.23
C GLY A 646 18.77 -13.31 10.19
N ASP A 647 18.64 -12.01 10.51
CA ASP A 647 18.90 -10.94 9.52
C ASP A 647 20.36 -10.88 9.06
N CYS A 648 21.29 -11.31 9.93
CA CYS A 648 22.73 -11.28 9.67
C CYS A 648 23.26 -12.51 8.92
N ARG A 649 22.40 -13.17 8.12
CA ARG A 649 22.82 -14.32 7.30
C ARG A 649 23.77 -13.87 6.19
N ALA A 650 24.89 -14.58 6.08
CA ALA A 650 25.81 -14.46 4.95
C ALA A 650 26.22 -15.86 4.48
N ARG A 651 26.39 -16.04 3.18
CA ARG A 651 26.88 -17.30 2.62
C ARG A 651 28.36 -17.49 2.92
N VAL A 652 28.73 -18.67 3.39
CA VAL A 652 30.13 -19.10 3.56
C VAL A 652 30.55 -19.78 2.27
N LEU A 653 31.47 -19.15 1.54
CA LEU A 653 31.95 -19.64 0.24
C LEU A 653 33.09 -20.65 0.41
N GLN A 654 33.93 -20.45 1.42
CA GLN A 654 35.08 -21.30 1.74
C GLN A 654 35.47 -21.11 3.20
N GLY A 655 35.94 -22.17 3.87
CA GLY A 655 36.33 -22.14 5.28
C GLY A 655 35.19 -22.49 6.24
N GLY A 656 35.47 -22.45 7.54
CA GLY A 656 34.53 -22.82 8.59
C GLY A 656 34.19 -21.65 9.51
N VAL A 657 32.95 -21.62 9.98
CA VAL A 657 32.51 -20.72 11.05
C VAL A 657 32.05 -21.53 12.24
N THR A 658 32.13 -20.94 13.42
CA THR A 658 31.57 -21.47 14.65
C THR A 658 30.98 -20.33 15.48
N TYR A 659 30.42 -20.67 16.63
CA TYR A 659 29.74 -19.75 17.52
C TYR A 659 30.24 -19.96 18.94
N ALA A 660 30.50 -18.87 19.66
CA ALA A 660 30.83 -18.94 21.08
C ALA A 660 29.67 -19.52 21.91
N SER A 661 28.44 -19.21 21.49
CA SER A 661 27.21 -19.82 21.98
C SER A 661 26.33 -20.15 20.76
N PRO A 662 25.71 -21.34 20.69
CA PRO A 662 24.83 -21.69 19.58
C PRO A 662 23.72 -20.64 19.38
N PRO A 663 23.51 -20.15 18.14
CA PRO A 663 22.44 -19.20 17.86
C PRO A 663 21.08 -19.88 18.02
N SER A 664 20.08 -19.09 18.40
CA SER A 664 18.71 -19.59 18.54
C SER A 664 17.94 -19.62 17.21
N PHE A 665 18.41 -18.88 16.20
CA PHE A 665 17.94 -18.99 14.82
C PHE A 665 18.60 -20.18 14.11
N ALA A 666 17.79 -21.01 13.44
CA ALA A 666 18.29 -22.13 12.65
C ALA A 666 19.07 -21.64 11.43
N VAL A 667 20.36 -21.96 11.37
CA VAL A 667 21.24 -21.53 10.28
C VAL A 667 21.20 -22.57 9.16
N PRO A 668 20.80 -22.21 7.92
CA PRO A 668 20.87 -23.11 6.78
C PRO A 668 22.30 -23.57 6.50
N ALA A 669 22.46 -24.77 5.93
CA ALA A 669 23.77 -25.27 5.51
C ALA A 669 24.42 -24.32 4.49
N GLY A 670 25.69 -23.98 4.71
CA GLY A 670 26.43 -23.04 3.85
C GLY A 670 26.22 -21.55 4.17
N GLU A 671 25.51 -21.23 5.25
CA GLU A 671 25.34 -19.86 5.74
C GLU A 671 25.87 -19.68 7.17
N ALA A 672 26.11 -18.43 7.56
CA ALA A 672 26.54 -18.04 8.89
C ALA A 672 25.75 -16.82 9.37
N LEU A 673 25.49 -16.75 10.68
CA LEU A 673 24.97 -15.54 11.33
C LEU A 673 26.14 -14.69 11.79
N ILE A 674 26.66 -13.86 10.89
CA ILE A 674 27.94 -13.16 11.10
C ILE A 674 27.95 -12.25 12.34
N CYS A 675 26.78 -11.86 12.84
CA CYS A 675 26.63 -11.04 14.03
C CYS A 675 26.96 -11.75 15.35
N CYS A 676 27.14 -13.07 15.33
CA CYS A 676 27.60 -13.85 16.47
C CYS A 676 28.57 -14.98 16.08
N ALA A 677 28.80 -15.20 14.77
CA ALA A 677 29.75 -16.15 14.26
C ALA A 677 31.19 -15.64 14.38
N VAL A 678 32.11 -16.57 14.58
CA VAL A 678 33.58 -16.40 14.56
C VAL A 678 34.21 -17.47 13.67
N PRO A 679 35.45 -17.31 13.19
CA PRO A 679 36.13 -18.38 12.44
C PRO A 679 36.28 -19.65 13.27
N ALA A 680 36.04 -20.81 12.66
CA ALA A 680 36.24 -22.11 13.31
C ALA A 680 37.73 -22.49 13.36
N GLN A 681 38.13 -23.30 14.33
CA GLN A 681 39.43 -23.94 14.32
C GLN A 681 39.52 -24.91 13.13
N GLY A 682 40.64 -24.87 12.41
CA GLY A 682 40.84 -25.68 11.20
C GLY A 682 40.28 -25.06 9.91
N THR A 683 39.87 -23.79 9.92
CA THR A 683 39.32 -23.03 8.76
C THR A 683 40.28 -22.89 7.55
N GLY A 684 41.45 -23.52 7.54
CA GLY A 684 42.48 -23.32 6.52
C GLY A 684 43.11 -21.92 6.61
N GLU A 685 43.76 -21.46 5.54
CA GLU A 685 44.45 -20.15 5.52
C GLU A 685 43.48 -18.95 5.49
N ALA A 686 42.25 -19.12 4.97
CA ALA A 686 41.28 -18.04 4.85
C ALA A 686 39.81 -18.50 4.94
N LEU A 687 38.97 -17.63 5.50
CA LEU A 687 37.51 -17.72 5.49
C LEU A 687 36.95 -16.77 4.41
N HIS A 688 36.08 -17.27 3.53
CA HIS A 688 35.46 -16.48 2.46
C HIS A 688 33.97 -16.33 2.71
N LEU A 689 33.48 -15.08 2.75
CA LEU A 689 32.08 -14.73 2.91
C LEU A 689 31.58 -13.97 1.67
N ALA A 690 30.35 -14.23 1.23
CA ALA A 690 29.69 -13.44 0.18
C ALA A 690 29.18 -12.11 0.76
N LEU A 691 30.09 -11.14 0.94
CA LEU A 691 29.86 -9.85 1.60
C LEU A 691 30.62 -8.68 0.95
#